data_AF-A0A401FRQ6-F1
#
_entry.id   AF-A0A401FRQ6-F1
#
_cell.length_a   1.000
_cell.length_b   1.000
_cell.length_c   1.000
_cell.angle_alpha   90.00
_cell.angle_beta   90.00
_cell.angle_gamma   90.00
#
_symmetry.space_group_name_H-M   'P 1'
#
loop_
_entity.id
_entity.type
_entity.pdbx_description
1 polymer ?
#
loop_
_entity_poly.entity_id
_entity_poly.type
_entity_poly.pdbx_seq_one_letter_code
_entity_poly.pdbx_strand_id
1 'polypeptide(L)'
;MRFGKHIRNTETAGMRLVFGIAVLVLGLFFTGTALAATIQGFKFNDLDGDGLWKEGEPRLANHNVLVRNNSTKNFFTFKTDANGNYAAENLSIGDYAVWSGLPMGWVQTTPKPGSGLVVLNIELRSADQVKEINFGITTNATPPEPVRPACEYDFTIESKDSEGDWNAKSTWEPERIPGPGDHIKIHAGHTITIPNSYVIDLEDGTLCNEGTLQSAANVYGSPLTWIEIHAKSVQNIGQIIAQNGPDGICGSWHAISGSWIEIWATYFVNGDDMGAGGTLKTGNGGVDIQTCVNRRPATGGTGGDVEIFAVTLENRSGATLEAGNGGYAEGIHAPIKGGDGGSVMLHTDFIDDGHNDSYNEGTIRSGEGSHAKGQKGLTSVGKPGAFVGMLPMMNGDFPGPNPFYYDEGTDVGAPWHWDPVNLKAGNKLKVRGYDEIVIYTDEGGTMDFTELQAGAIESRKTIKITTLPDADGNGGTIDFRGAIRTVFKAGEKIEILADEDKILLDDGVTMEDLLDAPEIIRGPGQVIYHMNISSPPEISGEPGKTVKIPLKVMNHGPKQDTYTFTVSDSSGWILGQLADVTVDGISVKTMSLNVTLPAMRGEESIITVTAISKADASVTASARISVLVHPGVDSDNDNSPDVWDDFDDDPNEWVDTDGDGTGNNTDTDDDNDGMADTYEKKYDLEPFDAEDASQDPDEDGYSNLEEHDASTNPNDPESHPSPEPPPQYTSGVFTVIGAEGRGKGTILADYLFDGGDYEGELGIFSLSGMEAFEPGSPEFIAEAIRRVMSDTEAGHIVIRDKEQGARFDGPLGASHEGNFNKGDYKGSDSFEMKPGDTFATVLIPDGTFAEVAGKPETKEPRKRPLFSLATANPDDGLYYGQVAGIPAEGMDNSFINAVAYEDMSAKNSDRDYNDLIVQIRGIEVRSPAIDAVIDKSKEWRTGTDNVSEHLNIPQPDESTPWITVTLKSPADLLVYDPDGNVIGRDGGTIPGATFEWDENGHQVVTLPALDEGDYNVVLRAIGDGGLCHLEVKGFRGGEMLASEELPVIIEPHQVLKTVLPVAEFTENHTVTFDTPQIPTDENGILLPFDFDGDGDVDDTDIRRISGMWGAETGNANYDAFYDLDNDGRIGLYDIMSVSNSYNAP
;
A
#
# COMPACT_ATOMS: atom_id res chain seq x y z
N MET A 1 -20.09 34.28 -27.34
CA MET A 1 -21.33 34.68 -28.05
C MET A 1 -22.45 35.05 -27.07
N ARG A 2 -23.49 35.71 -27.56
CA ARG A 2 -24.54 36.47 -26.86
C ARG A 2 -25.58 35.65 -26.09
N PHE A 3 -25.92 36.17 -24.90
CA PHE A 3 -27.26 36.41 -24.31
C PHE A 3 -28.31 35.28 -24.14
N GLY A 4 -28.74 35.11 -22.89
CA GLY A 4 -30.13 34.82 -22.49
C GLY A 4 -30.39 35.29 -21.05
N LYS A 5 -31.27 36.28 -20.86
CA LYS A 5 -31.41 37.12 -19.65
C LYS A 5 -32.86 37.07 -19.11
N HIS A 6 -33.00 37.31 -17.79
CA HIS A 6 -34.19 37.63 -16.96
C HIS A 6 -34.67 36.45 -16.10
N ILE A 7 -34.63 36.52 -14.76
CA ILE A 7 -35.53 37.32 -13.88
C ILE A 7 -34.76 38.10 -12.78
N ARG A 8 -35.40 39.16 -12.26
CA ARG A 8 -34.88 40.28 -11.47
C ARG A 8 -35.04 40.11 -9.93
N ASN A 9 -34.11 40.75 -9.19
CA ASN A 9 -34.23 41.54 -7.94
C ASN A 9 -34.73 40.82 -6.67
N THR A 10 -34.17 40.97 -5.46
CA THR A 10 -33.36 41.98 -4.71
C THR A 10 -32.92 41.27 -3.40
N GLU A 11 -31.85 41.55 -2.64
CA GLU A 11 -31.00 42.73 -2.45
C GLU A 11 -29.72 42.29 -1.70
N THR A 12 -28.56 42.74 -2.20
CA THR A 12 -27.22 42.66 -1.62
C THR A 12 -26.92 43.90 -0.76
N ALA A 13 -26.07 43.74 0.25
CA ALA A 13 -25.10 44.77 0.62
C ALA A 13 -23.76 44.09 0.92
N GLY A 14 -22.76 44.33 0.06
CA GLY A 14 -21.36 43.93 0.25
C GLY A 14 -20.42 45.13 0.19
N MET A 15 -19.12 44.83 0.06
CA MET A 15 -17.91 45.68 -0.12
C MET A 15 -16.99 45.72 1.11
N ARG A 16 -15.65 45.64 1.05
CA ARG A 16 -14.65 45.44 -0.05
C ARG A 16 -13.26 45.27 0.61
N LEU A 17 -12.38 44.54 -0.08
CA LEU A 17 -10.94 44.30 0.08
C LEU A 17 -10.13 45.64 -0.07
N VAL A 18 -8.95 45.97 0.54
CA VAL A 18 -7.55 45.52 0.25
C VAL A 18 -6.46 46.40 0.99
N PHE A 19 -5.31 45.77 1.37
CA PHE A 19 -3.87 46.17 1.64
C PHE A 19 -3.38 47.13 2.77
N GLY A 20 -2.35 46.67 3.52
CA GLY A 20 -1.32 47.50 4.19
C GLY A 20 -0.50 46.82 5.32
N ILE A 21 0.81 46.66 5.14
CA ILE A 21 1.82 45.92 5.94
C ILE A 21 2.36 46.66 7.20
N ALA A 22 2.82 45.87 8.21
CA ALA A 22 3.93 46.08 9.18
C ALA A 22 3.70 46.40 10.70
N VAL A 23 4.08 45.40 11.52
CA VAL A 23 5.04 45.40 12.67
C VAL A 23 4.61 45.90 14.09
N LEU A 24 4.50 44.90 14.99
CA LEU A 24 5.01 44.76 16.38
C LEU A 24 4.61 45.76 17.51
N VAL A 25 4.04 45.25 18.61
CA VAL A 25 4.65 45.16 19.98
C VAL A 25 3.63 44.68 21.04
N LEU A 26 4.12 43.74 21.86
CA LEU A 26 3.61 43.12 23.09
C LEU A 26 2.60 43.88 23.97
N GLY A 27 1.61 43.10 24.47
CA GLY A 27 1.45 42.86 25.91
C GLY A 27 0.25 43.50 26.62
N LEU A 28 -0.76 42.70 26.98
CA LEU A 28 -1.17 42.46 28.38
C LEU A 28 -2.42 41.57 28.48
N PHE A 29 -2.32 40.62 29.39
CA PHE A 29 -3.21 39.53 29.77
C PHE A 29 -4.65 39.94 30.09
N PHE A 30 -5.61 39.15 29.62
CA PHE A 30 -6.74 38.69 30.42
C PHE A 30 -6.92 37.19 30.18
N THR A 31 -6.51 36.39 31.16
CA THR A 31 -6.84 34.97 31.28
C THR A 31 -8.32 34.85 31.61
N GLY A 32 -9.16 34.61 30.61
CA GLY A 32 -10.41 33.91 30.86
C GLY A 32 -10.05 32.46 31.10
N THR A 33 -9.96 32.04 32.36
CA THR A 33 -9.99 30.62 32.72
C THR A 33 -11.24 30.03 32.09
N ALA A 34 -11.09 29.06 31.18
CA ALA A 34 -12.21 28.24 30.77
C ALA A 34 -12.85 27.68 32.05
N LEU A 35 -14.14 27.96 32.29
CA LEU A 35 -14.88 27.27 33.33
C LEU A 35 -14.96 25.81 32.90
N ALA A 36 -14.48 24.92 33.76
CA ALA A 36 -14.51 23.48 33.54
C ALA A 36 -15.14 22.80 34.75
N ALA A 37 -15.88 21.71 34.53
CA ALA A 37 -16.73 21.14 35.55
C ALA A 37 -15.88 20.45 36.62
N THR A 38 -16.41 20.35 37.85
CA THR A 38 -15.71 19.77 38.99
C THR A 38 -16.59 18.74 39.70
N ILE A 39 -16.04 17.57 40.01
CA ILE A 39 -16.60 16.65 40.99
C ILE A 39 -15.72 16.74 42.24
N GLN A 40 -16.28 17.09 43.39
CA GLN A 40 -15.52 17.27 44.62
C GLN A 40 -16.27 16.72 45.83
N GLY A 41 -15.60 16.63 46.96
CA GLY A 41 -16.24 16.32 48.23
C GLY A 41 -15.24 15.83 49.25
N PHE A 42 -15.69 14.99 50.17
CA PHE A 42 -14.83 14.45 51.21
C PHE A 42 -15.24 13.06 51.67
N LYS A 43 -14.28 12.37 52.29
CA LYS A 43 -14.47 11.05 52.89
C LYS A 43 -14.44 11.14 54.42
N PHE A 44 -15.31 10.39 55.09
CA PHE A 44 -15.43 10.38 56.54
C PHE A 44 -15.79 9.01 57.10
N ASN A 45 -15.39 8.76 58.35
CA ASN A 45 -15.80 7.61 59.12
C ASN A 45 -17.15 7.91 59.79
N ASP A 46 -18.20 7.34 59.23
CA ASP A 46 -19.58 7.45 59.68
C ASP A 46 -19.79 6.55 60.90
N LEU A 47 -19.60 7.10 62.10
CA LEU A 47 -19.52 6.31 63.32
C LEU A 47 -20.90 5.76 63.74
N ASP A 48 -21.98 6.46 63.38
CA ASP A 48 -23.35 6.07 63.70
C ASP A 48 -24.12 5.40 62.54
N GLY A 49 -23.51 5.39 61.35
CA GLY A 49 -23.96 4.62 60.19
C GLY A 49 -25.15 5.23 59.45
N ASP A 50 -25.45 6.51 59.67
CA ASP A 50 -26.64 7.17 59.12
C ASP A 50 -26.43 7.86 57.76
N GLY A 51 -25.21 7.80 57.23
CA GLY A 51 -24.83 8.35 55.93
C GLY A 51 -24.68 9.87 55.91
N LEU A 52 -24.69 10.54 57.08
CA LEU A 52 -24.58 11.99 57.19
C LEU A 52 -23.41 12.37 58.10
N TRP A 53 -22.44 13.11 57.53
CA TRP A 53 -21.31 13.59 58.33
C TRP A 53 -21.76 14.55 59.45
N LYS A 54 -21.37 14.26 60.69
CA LYS A 54 -21.59 15.10 61.88
C LYS A 54 -20.29 15.50 62.56
N GLU A 55 -20.36 16.59 63.35
CA GLU A 55 -19.26 17.01 64.22
C GLU A 55 -18.94 15.90 65.24
N GLY A 56 -17.71 15.37 65.18
CA GLY A 56 -17.27 14.20 65.94
C GLY A 56 -16.88 12.99 65.09
N GLU A 57 -17.25 13.00 63.80
CA GLU A 57 -16.87 11.96 62.83
C GLU A 57 -15.57 12.32 62.10
N PRO A 58 -14.53 11.48 62.20
CA PRO A 58 -13.23 11.76 61.59
C PRO A 58 -13.31 11.88 60.06
N ARG A 59 -12.61 12.86 59.49
CA ARG A 59 -12.29 12.89 58.06
C ARG A 59 -11.17 11.91 57.76
N LEU A 60 -11.23 11.29 56.58
CA LEU A 60 -10.32 10.23 56.18
C LEU A 60 -9.38 10.74 55.09
N ALA A 61 -8.11 10.91 55.43
CA ALA A 61 -7.03 11.34 54.54
C ALA A 61 -6.38 10.15 53.83
N ASN A 62 -5.71 10.42 52.70
CA ASN A 62 -4.99 9.47 51.84
C ASN A 62 -5.88 8.50 51.04
N HIS A 63 -7.21 8.58 51.12
CA HIS A 63 -8.12 7.62 50.50
C HIS A 63 -8.41 7.87 49.03
N ASN A 64 -8.34 6.80 48.23
CA ASN A 64 -8.65 6.85 46.81
C ASN A 64 -10.14 7.16 46.54
N VAL A 65 -10.35 8.09 45.61
CA VAL A 65 -11.61 8.38 44.93
C VAL A 65 -11.33 8.33 43.44
N LEU A 66 -12.14 7.55 42.73
CA LEU A 66 -12.00 7.34 41.30
C LEU A 66 -13.17 7.97 40.58
N VAL A 67 -12.85 8.64 39.49
CA VAL A 67 -13.81 9.25 38.56
C VAL A 67 -13.45 8.72 37.18
N ARG A 68 -14.40 8.05 36.52
CA ARG A 68 -14.27 7.58 35.14
C ARG A 68 -15.24 8.35 34.28
N ASN A 69 -14.80 8.90 33.16
CA ASN A 69 -15.71 9.36 32.12
C ASN A 69 -16.27 8.14 31.37
N ASN A 70 -17.57 7.90 31.41
CA ASN A 70 -18.20 6.70 30.85
C ASN A 70 -18.12 6.63 29.32
N SER A 71 -17.96 7.78 28.66
CA SER A 71 -17.86 7.88 27.20
C SER A 71 -16.43 7.73 26.71
N THR A 72 -15.47 8.43 27.34
CA THR A 72 -14.05 8.37 26.91
C THR A 72 -13.26 7.27 27.61
N LYS A 73 -13.85 6.66 28.64
CA LYS A 73 -13.21 5.70 29.55
C LYS A 73 -11.98 6.27 30.27
N ASN A 74 -11.82 7.59 30.34
CA ASN A 74 -10.71 8.23 31.05
C ASN A 74 -10.88 8.02 32.55
N PHE A 75 -9.83 7.59 33.23
CA PHE A 75 -9.78 7.50 34.68
C PHE A 75 -9.08 8.72 35.28
N PHE A 76 -9.57 9.09 36.45
CA PHE A 76 -8.94 10.04 37.32
C PHE A 76 -8.97 9.45 38.73
N THR A 77 -7.80 9.27 39.34
CA THR A 77 -7.66 8.75 40.70
C THR A 77 -7.17 9.88 41.59
N PHE A 78 -7.85 10.11 42.71
CA PHE A 78 -7.52 11.16 43.67
C PHE A 78 -7.35 10.56 45.04
N LYS A 79 -6.27 10.90 45.74
CA LYS A 79 -6.16 10.65 47.18
C LYS A 79 -6.77 11.82 47.94
N THR A 80 -7.54 11.53 48.99
CA THR A 80 -8.06 12.58 49.85
C THR A 80 -6.91 13.30 50.58
N ASP A 81 -7.01 14.62 50.72
CA ASP A 81 -6.01 15.43 51.42
C ASP A 81 -6.01 15.15 52.95
N ALA A 82 -5.12 15.81 53.70
CA ALA A 82 -5.04 15.68 55.15
C ALA A 82 -6.35 16.01 55.91
N ASN A 83 -7.30 16.69 55.26
CA ASN A 83 -8.63 17.03 55.79
C ASN A 83 -9.74 16.14 55.20
N GLY A 84 -9.37 15.09 54.46
CA GLY A 84 -10.25 14.14 53.82
C GLY A 84 -10.96 14.64 52.57
N ASN A 85 -10.55 15.75 51.98
CA ASN A 85 -11.18 16.32 50.78
C ASN A 85 -10.55 15.78 49.50
N TYR A 86 -11.35 15.71 48.43
CA TYR A 86 -10.88 15.43 47.08
C TYR A 86 -11.58 16.35 46.06
N ALA A 87 -10.93 16.60 44.93
CA ALA A 87 -11.51 17.36 43.83
C ALA A 87 -10.96 16.89 42.47
N ALA A 88 -11.87 16.47 41.61
CA ALA A 88 -11.66 16.20 40.19
C ALA A 88 -12.08 17.44 39.40
N GLU A 89 -11.10 18.29 39.08
CA GLU A 89 -11.31 19.53 38.34
C GLU A 89 -11.10 19.33 36.83
N ASN A 90 -11.52 20.31 36.04
CA ASN A 90 -11.33 20.35 34.59
C ASN A 90 -12.05 19.25 33.80
N LEU A 91 -13.22 18.82 34.27
CA LEU A 91 -14.01 17.77 33.65
C LEU A 91 -14.86 18.30 32.49
N SER A 92 -15.00 17.47 31.45
CA SER A 92 -15.91 17.72 30.32
C SER A 92 -17.35 17.37 30.69
N ILE A 93 -18.31 17.93 29.95
CA ILE A 93 -19.73 17.55 30.02
C ILE A 93 -19.86 16.08 29.59
N GLY A 94 -20.60 15.27 30.35
CA GLY A 94 -20.79 13.85 30.07
C GLY A 94 -21.18 13.02 31.29
N ASP A 95 -21.32 11.72 31.08
CA ASP A 95 -21.60 10.74 32.12
C ASP A 95 -20.31 10.25 32.76
N TYR A 96 -20.32 10.11 34.08
CA TYR A 96 -19.20 9.63 34.86
C TYR A 96 -19.62 8.56 35.84
N ALA A 97 -18.77 7.55 36.02
CA ALA A 97 -18.81 6.63 37.15
C ALA A 97 -17.86 7.16 38.24
N VAL A 98 -18.34 7.28 39.47
CA VAL A 98 -17.57 7.75 40.62
C VAL A 98 -17.67 6.75 41.75
N TRP A 99 -16.54 6.36 42.34
CA TRP A 99 -16.53 5.48 43.50
C TRP A 99 -15.37 5.81 44.42
N SER A 100 -15.49 5.41 45.67
CA SER A 100 -14.39 5.44 46.63
C SER A 100 -14.23 4.05 47.20
N GLY A 101 -13.00 3.57 47.27
CA GLY A 101 -12.71 2.26 47.83
C GLY A 101 -13.29 2.06 49.26
N LEU A 102 -13.76 0.86 49.59
CA LEU A 102 -14.15 0.39 50.92
C LEU A 102 -13.17 -0.65 51.51
N PRO A 103 -12.42 -0.31 52.58
CA PRO A 103 -11.49 -1.24 53.20
C PRO A 103 -12.18 -2.55 53.61
N MET A 104 -11.44 -3.64 53.73
CA MET A 104 -12.06 -4.93 54.04
C MET A 104 -12.80 -4.87 55.38
N GLY A 105 -14.06 -5.30 55.39
CA GLY A 105 -14.92 -5.21 56.59
C GLY A 105 -15.58 -3.84 56.83
N TRP A 106 -15.31 -2.84 55.99
CA TRP A 106 -16.03 -1.57 55.96
C TRP A 106 -17.16 -1.57 54.93
N VAL A 107 -18.14 -0.71 55.16
CA VAL A 107 -19.30 -0.56 54.28
C VAL A 107 -19.50 0.91 53.96
N GLN A 108 -19.89 1.22 52.73
CA GLN A 108 -20.33 2.56 52.35
C GLN A 108 -21.71 2.79 52.93
N THR A 109 -21.93 3.96 53.53
CA THR A 109 -23.23 4.43 54.00
C THR A 109 -23.79 5.53 53.09
N THR A 110 -22.93 6.28 52.40
CA THR A 110 -23.31 7.35 51.47
C THR A 110 -22.19 7.52 50.41
N PRO A 111 -22.49 7.93 49.16
CA PRO A 111 -23.78 8.38 48.62
C PRO A 111 -24.75 7.24 48.31
N LYS A 112 -24.22 6.03 48.04
CA LYS A 112 -24.98 4.79 47.83
C LYS A 112 -24.51 3.78 48.89
N PRO A 113 -25.39 3.22 49.74
CA PRO A 113 -24.98 2.17 50.67
C PRO A 113 -24.52 0.91 49.93
N GLY A 114 -23.45 0.26 50.38
CA GLY A 114 -22.92 -0.95 49.73
C GLY A 114 -21.60 -1.44 50.30
N SER A 115 -21.06 -2.52 49.73
CA SER A 115 -19.77 -3.12 50.08
C SER A 115 -18.98 -3.48 48.84
N GLY A 116 -17.65 -3.39 48.90
CA GLY A 116 -16.79 -3.55 47.74
C GLY A 116 -16.77 -2.31 46.84
N LEU A 117 -16.83 -2.51 45.53
CA LEU A 117 -16.91 -1.46 44.52
C LEU A 117 -18.35 -0.92 44.47
N VAL A 118 -18.57 0.27 45.04
CA VAL A 118 -19.88 0.95 44.97
C VAL A 118 -19.82 2.09 43.96
N VAL A 119 -20.21 1.79 42.72
CA VAL A 119 -20.21 2.76 41.62
C VAL A 119 -21.41 3.69 41.71
N LEU A 120 -21.14 5.00 41.65
CA LEU A 120 -22.14 6.05 41.49
C LEU A 120 -22.04 6.65 40.09
N ASN A 121 -23.06 6.39 39.27
CA ASN A 121 -23.20 7.07 37.98
C ASN A 121 -23.75 8.49 38.17
N ILE A 122 -23.09 9.47 37.56
CA ILE A 122 -23.45 10.89 37.61
C ILE A 122 -23.34 11.51 36.22
N GLU A 123 -24.09 12.58 36.00
CA GLU A 123 -24.07 13.33 34.74
C GLU A 123 -23.65 14.78 35.02
N LEU A 124 -22.64 15.25 34.29
CA LEU A 124 -22.25 16.66 34.22
C LEU A 124 -22.85 17.28 32.97
N ARG A 125 -23.69 18.31 33.13
CA ARG A 125 -24.53 18.93 32.08
C ARG A 125 -24.05 20.29 31.61
N SER A 126 -23.13 20.94 32.34
CA SER A 126 -22.53 22.21 31.94
C SER A 126 -21.07 22.32 32.38
N ALA A 127 -20.29 23.11 31.65
CA ALA A 127 -18.85 23.26 31.87
C ALA A 127 -18.51 24.04 33.16
N ASP A 128 -19.47 24.69 33.83
CA ASP A 128 -19.27 25.38 35.11
C ASP A 128 -19.85 24.62 36.30
N GLN A 129 -20.31 23.38 36.09
CA GLN A 129 -21.00 22.61 37.10
C GLN A 129 -20.04 22.08 38.16
N VAL A 130 -20.40 22.26 39.43
CA VAL A 130 -19.75 21.61 40.57
C VAL A 130 -20.70 20.56 41.16
N LYS A 131 -20.25 19.31 41.24
CA LYS A 131 -20.96 18.20 41.89
C LYS A 131 -20.25 17.82 43.18
N GLU A 132 -20.95 17.97 44.30
CA GLU A 132 -20.44 17.51 45.60
C GLU A 132 -20.88 16.07 45.87
N ILE A 133 -19.94 15.18 46.16
CA ILE A 133 -20.17 13.77 46.51
C ILE A 133 -19.35 13.45 47.74
N ASN A 134 -20.02 13.06 48.82
CA ASN A 134 -19.35 12.71 50.07
C ASN A 134 -19.44 11.21 50.29
N PHE A 135 -18.33 10.62 50.74
CA PHE A 135 -18.20 9.19 50.99
C PHE A 135 -18.17 8.92 52.49
N GLY A 136 -19.26 8.39 53.03
CA GLY A 136 -19.33 7.93 54.41
C GLY A 136 -19.09 6.42 54.45
N ILE A 137 -18.18 5.98 55.31
CA ILE A 137 -17.87 4.57 55.50
C ILE A 137 -17.92 4.20 56.98
N THR A 138 -18.33 2.98 57.30
CA THR A 138 -18.40 2.51 58.70
C THR A 138 -18.02 1.05 58.86
N THR A 139 -17.55 0.70 60.06
CA THR A 139 -17.43 -0.69 60.56
C THR A 139 -18.58 -1.07 61.50
N ASN A 140 -19.40 -0.11 61.91
CA ASN A 140 -20.43 -0.30 62.94
C ASN A 140 -21.79 -0.71 62.38
N ALA A 141 -21.98 -0.65 61.06
CA ALA A 141 -23.16 -1.22 60.42
C ALA A 141 -23.00 -2.74 60.31
N THR A 142 -24.12 -3.49 60.37
CA THR A 142 -24.12 -4.90 59.95
C THR A 142 -23.55 -4.98 58.53
N PRO A 143 -22.42 -5.67 58.31
CA PRO A 143 -21.87 -5.79 56.98
C PRO A 143 -22.92 -6.42 56.06
N PRO A 144 -23.29 -5.83 54.89
CA PRO A 144 -23.60 -6.64 53.72
C PRO A 144 -22.62 -7.82 53.64
N GLU A 145 -23.11 -8.96 53.15
CA GLU A 145 -22.29 -10.18 53.03
C GLU A 145 -20.89 -9.86 52.48
N PRO A 146 -19.83 -10.39 53.09
CA PRO A 146 -18.48 -10.17 52.60
C PRO A 146 -18.42 -10.57 51.12
N VAL A 147 -17.73 -9.75 50.33
CA VAL A 147 -17.50 -10.07 48.92
C VAL A 147 -16.69 -11.36 48.89
N ARG A 148 -17.25 -12.37 48.25
CA ARG A 148 -16.72 -13.73 48.12
C ARG A 148 -16.58 -14.11 46.64
N PRO A 149 -15.94 -15.23 46.29
CA PRO A 149 -15.85 -15.68 44.90
C PRO A 149 -17.24 -15.78 44.23
N ALA A 150 -17.33 -15.42 42.95
CA ALA A 150 -18.60 -15.33 42.23
C ALA A 150 -19.41 -16.64 42.19
N CYS A 151 -18.73 -17.80 42.23
CA CYS A 151 -19.40 -19.10 42.21
C CYS A 151 -20.02 -19.50 43.56
N GLU A 152 -19.85 -18.69 44.61
CA GLU A 152 -20.45 -18.89 45.93
C GLU A 152 -21.76 -18.09 46.14
N TYR A 153 -22.24 -17.40 45.11
CA TYR A 153 -23.52 -16.69 45.12
C TYR A 153 -24.66 -17.58 44.62
N ASP A 154 -25.89 -17.29 45.06
CA ASP A 154 -27.09 -17.88 44.46
C ASP A 154 -27.31 -17.25 43.08
N PHE A 155 -27.30 -18.07 42.02
CA PHE A 155 -27.43 -17.59 40.65
C PHE A 155 -28.86 -17.17 40.32
N THR A 156 -29.00 -16.01 39.68
CA THR A 156 -30.29 -15.48 39.19
C THR A 156 -30.52 -15.81 37.72
N ILE A 157 -29.46 -16.22 37.02
CA ILE A 157 -29.46 -16.52 35.60
C ILE A 157 -28.29 -17.47 35.26
N GLU A 158 -28.55 -18.46 34.42
CA GLU A 158 -27.58 -19.49 34.06
C GLU A 158 -27.58 -19.76 32.56
N SER A 159 -26.43 -20.16 32.00
CA SER A 159 -26.35 -20.57 30.59
C SER A 159 -27.11 -21.88 30.36
N LYS A 160 -27.94 -21.92 29.32
CA LYS A 160 -28.85 -23.04 29.03
C LYS A 160 -28.30 -24.02 27.98
N ASP A 161 -27.75 -23.48 26.89
CA ASP A 161 -27.28 -24.25 25.74
C ASP A 161 -25.75 -24.34 25.73
N SER A 162 -25.20 -25.38 25.09
CA SER A 162 -23.76 -25.59 24.99
C SER A 162 -23.05 -24.54 24.12
N GLU A 163 -23.78 -23.83 23.28
CA GLU A 163 -23.29 -22.70 22.49
C GLU A 163 -24.38 -21.62 22.47
N GLY A 164 -24.02 -20.35 22.63
CA GLY A 164 -24.98 -19.26 22.53
C GLY A 164 -24.37 -17.87 22.58
N ASP A 165 -25.13 -16.87 22.12
CA ASP A 165 -24.70 -15.47 22.15
C ASP A 165 -25.14 -14.79 23.46
N TRP A 166 -24.31 -13.92 24.02
CA TRP A 166 -24.62 -13.21 25.27
C TRP A 166 -25.95 -12.43 25.17
N ASN A 167 -26.22 -11.80 24.02
CA ASN A 167 -27.42 -10.99 23.79
C ASN A 167 -28.65 -11.80 23.32
N ALA A 168 -28.54 -13.11 23.15
CA ALA A 168 -29.66 -13.96 22.80
C ALA A 168 -30.37 -14.45 24.07
N LYS A 169 -31.67 -14.15 24.21
CA LYS A 169 -32.46 -14.61 25.37
C LYS A 169 -32.50 -16.13 25.50
N SER A 170 -32.42 -16.83 24.38
CA SER A 170 -32.40 -18.31 24.31
C SER A 170 -31.20 -18.93 25.01
N THR A 171 -30.08 -18.20 25.06
CA THR A 171 -28.82 -18.63 25.70
C THR A 171 -28.98 -18.84 27.21
N TRP A 172 -29.97 -18.20 27.83
CA TRP A 172 -30.06 -18.05 29.28
C TRP A 172 -31.33 -18.69 29.86
N GLU A 173 -31.25 -19.16 31.10
CA GLU A 173 -32.37 -19.59 31.92
C GLU A 173 -32.40 -18.76 33.21
N PRO A 174 -33.51 -18.05 33.51
CA PRO A 174 -34.71 -17.91 32.67
C PRO A 174 -34.42 -17.13 31.38
N GLU A 175 -35.23 -17.34 30.34
CA GLU A 175 -35.06 -16.84 28.96
C GLU A 175 -35.09 -15.30 28.84
N ARG A 176 -34.03 -14.64 29.32
CA ARG A 176 -33.78 -13.19 29.28
C ARG A 176 -32.27 -12.91 29.25
N ILE A 177 -31.88 -11.73 28.78
CA ILE A 177 -30.47 -11.32 28.76
C ILE A 177 -30.04 -10.93 30.20
N PRO A 178 -28.84 -11.31 30.66
CA PRO A 178 -28.29 -10.84 31.93
C PRO A 178 -28.09 -9.33 31.95
N GLY A 179 -28.21 -8.71 33.12
CA GLY A 179 -27.98 -7.28 33.29
C GLY A 179 -27.62 -6.89 34.73
N PRO A 180 -27.73 -5.60 35.08
CA PRO A 180 -27.35 -5.09 36.39
C PRO A 180 -28.00 -5.84 37.56
N GLY A 181 -27.18 -6.26 38.52
CA GLY A 181 -27.57 -7.00 39.72
C GLY A 181 -27.73 -8.52 39.54
N ASP A 182 -27.50 -9.06 38.33
CA ASP A 182 -27.59 -10.50 38.10
C ASP A 182 -26.36 -11.26 38.62
N HIS A 183 -26.60 -12.45 39.16
CA HIS A 183 -25.58 -13.43 39.53
C HIS A 183 -25.59 -14.54 38.50
N ILE A 184 -24.59 -14.55 37.62
CA ILE A 184 -24.54 -15.35 36.41
C ILE A 184 -23.70 -16.60 36.64
N LYS A 185 -24.18 -17.75 36.16
CA LYS A 185 -23.35 -18.95 35.97
C LYS A 185 -23.29 -19.36 34.50
N ILE A 186 -22.07 -19.52 33.99
CA ILE A 186 -21.78 -20.20 32.72
C ILE A 186 -21.32 -21.62 33.07
N HIS A 187 -22.05 -22.63 32.60
CA HIS A 187 -21.79 -24.04 32.91
C HIS A 187 -20.60 -24.58 32.12
N ALA A 188 -19.91 -25.57 32.71
CA ALA A 188 -18.80 -26.25 32.07
C ALA A 188 -19.21 -26.87 30.72
N GLY A 189 -18.38 -26.67 29.70
CA GLY A 189 -18.64 -27.13 28.33
C GLY A 189 -19.61 -26.26 27.53
N HIS A 190 -20.09 -25.15 28.10
CA HIS A 190 -20.85 -24.15 27.36
C HIS A 190 -19.91 -23.07 26.82
N THR A 191 -20.14 -22.60 25.60
CA THR A 191 -19.42 -21.50 24.96
C THR A 191 -20.37 -20.33 24.74
N ILE A 192 -20.07 -19.18 25.36
CA ILE A 192 -20.86 -17.95 25.23
C ILE A 192 -20.05 -16.91 24.45
N THR A 193 -20.59 -16.45 23.33
CA THR A 193 -19.96 -15.43 22.48
C THR A 193 -20.46 -14.03 22.85
N ILE A 194 -19.53 -13.10 23.08
CA ILE A 194 -19.78 -11.68 23.32
C ILE A 194 -19.75 -10.95 21.96
N PRO A 195 -20.83 -10.24 21.58
CA PRO A 195 -20.89 -9.53 20.32
C PRO A 195 -20.02 -8.25 20.30
N ASN A 196 -19.74 -7.75 19.10
CA ASN A 196 -18.87 -6.59 18.88
C ASN A 196 -19.35 -5.35 19.67
N SER A 197 -18.40 -4.64 20.29
CA SER A 197 -18.65 -3.42 21.08
C SER A 197 -19.59 -3.59 22.28
N TYR A 198 -19.71 -4.81 22.83
CA TYR A 198 -20.57 -5.08 23.98
C TYR A 198 -19.79 -5.09 25.30
N VAL A 199 -20.30 -4.35 26.29
CA VAL A 199 -19.77 -4.31 27.67
C VAL A 199 -20.70 -5.09 28.58
N ILE A 200 -20.17 -6.07 29.30
CA ILE A 200 -20.91 -6.80 30.32
C ILE A 200 -20.92 -5.94 31.59
N ASP A 201 -21.97 -5.16 31.80
CA ASP A 201 -22.14 -4.36 33.03
C ASP A 201 -23.19 -4.99 33.95
N LEU A 202 -22.69 -5.58 35.04
CA LEU A 202 -23.50 -6.24 36.06
C LEU A 202 -23.69 -5.38 37.31
N GLU A 203 -23.09 -4.19 37.41
CA GLU A 203 -23.06 -3.38 38.63
C GLU A 203 -22.72 -4.24 39.88
N ASP A 204 -23.68 -4.42 40.80
CA ASP A 204 -23.56 -5.20 42.04
C ASP A 204 -23.66 -6.73 41.83
N GLY A 205 -23.85 -7.18 40.59
CA GLY A 205 -23.96 -8.59 40.17
C GLY A 205 -22.64 -9.33 40.06
N THR A 206 -22.67 -10.63 39.75
CA THR A 206 -21.48 -11.50 39.72
C THR A 206 -21.43 -12.42 38.51
N LEU A 207 -20.23 -12.85 38.12
CA LEU A 207 -20.02 -13.79 37.01
C LEU A 207 -19.19 -15.00 37.45
N CYS A 208 -19.80 -16.17 37.51
CA CYS A 208 -19.14 -17.47 37.67
C CYS A 208 -19.00 -18.13 36.29
N ASN A 209 -17.78 -18.30 35.79
CA ASN A 209 -17.50 -18.94 34.51
C ASN A 209 -16.82 -20.30 34.70
N GLU A 210 -17.55 -21.39 34.45
CA GLU A 210 -16.99 -22.76 34.37
C GLU A 210 -16.82 -23.22 32.91
N GLY A 211 -17.40 -22.50 31.95
CA GLY A 211 -17.33 -22.78 30.51
C GLY A 211 -16.34 -21.87 29.78
N THR A 212 -16.65 -21.51 28.53
CA THR A 212 -15.87 -20.60 27.71
C THR A 212 -16.67 -19.32 27.46
N LEU A 213 -16.12 -18.17 27.83
CA LEU A 213 -16.61 -16.86 27.44
C LEU A 213 -15.65 -16.29 26.40
N GLN A 214 -16.12 -16.00 25.19
CA GLN A 214 -15.25 -15.55 24.11
C GLN A 214 -15.75 -14.27 23.43
N SER A 215 -14.84 -13.47 22.87
CA SER A 215 -15.24 -12.40 21.96
C SER A 215 -15.71 -12.99 20.63
N ALA A 216 -16.52 -12.24 19.89
CA ALA A 216 -16.81 -12.52 18.49
C ALA A 216 -15.53 -12.44 17.63
N ALA A 217 -15.57 -13.04 16.44
CA ALA A 217 -14.47 -12.95 15.50
C ALA A 217 -14.26 -11.50 15.06
N ASN A 218 -12.99 -11.11 14.92
CA ASN A 218 -12.61 -9.88 14.24
C ASN A 218 -12.81 -10.09 12.73
N VAL A 219 -13.38 -9.10 12.05
CA VAL A 219 -13.70 -9.13 10.61
C VAL A 219 -13.20 -7.84 9.99
N TYR A 220 -12.66 -7.92 8.77
CA TYR A 220 -12.24 -6.76 7.99
C TYR A 220 -13.35 -5.72 7.85
N GLY A 221 -12.99 -4.43 7.86
CA GLY A 221 -13.94 -3.30 7.77
C GLY A 221 -14.84 -3.10 9.01
N SER A 222 -14.69 -3.89 10.07
CA SER A 222 -15.47 -3.76 11.32
C SER A 222 -14.62 -3.32 12.51
N PRO A 223 -15.19 -2.61 13.51
CA PRO A 223 -14.47 -2.31 14.75
C PRO A 223 -14.00 -3.58 15.46
N LEU A 224 -12.77 -3.55 15.99
CA LEU A 224 -12.19 -4.62 16.80
C LEU A 224 -13.15 -5.10 17.90
N THR A 225 -13.21 -6.42 18.07
CA THR A 225 -13.94 -7.04 19.17
C THR A 225 -13.08 -7.04 20.43
N TRP A 226 -13.73 -7.05 21.59
CA TRP A 226 -13.04 -7.15 22.87
C TRP A 226 -13.98 -7.63 23.97
N ILE A 227 -13.40 -8.05 25.09
CA ILE A 227 -14.14 -8.45 26.28
C ILE A 227 -13.97 -7.38 27.35
N GLU A 228 -15.04 -6.66 27.69
CA GLU A 228 -15.10 -5.76 28.85
C GLU A 228 -16.12 -6.28 29.86
N ILE A 229 -15.72 -6.49 31.12
CA ILE A 229 -16.59 -7.00 32.20
C ILE A 229 -16.53 -6.06 33.40
N HIS A 230 -17.67 -5.52 33.83
CA HIS A 230 -17.83 -4.79 35.09
C HIS A 230 -18.76 -5.58 36.01
N ALA A 231 -18.26 -6.00 37.16
CA ALA A 231 -19.04 -6.77 38.12
C ALA A 231 -18.57 -6.55 39.56
N LYS A 232 -19.41 -6.91 40.52
CA LYS A 232 -18.98 -6.99 41.92
C LYS A 232 -17.92 -8.09 42.11
N SER A 233 -18.15 -9.27 41.55
CA SER A 233 -17.17 -10.37 41.57
C SER A 233 -17.19 -11.15 40.28
N VAL A 234 -16.00 -11.50 39.80
CA VAL A 234 -15.77 -12.38 38.66
C VAL A 234 -14.94 -13.57 39.12
N GLN A 235 -15.41 -14.78 38.88
CA GLN A 235 -14.66 -16.00 39.10
C GLN A 235 -14.59 -16.81 37.81
N ASN A 236 -13.38 -17.04 37.31
CA ASN A 236 -13.12 -17.82 36.12
C ASN A 236 -12.45 -19.14 36.49
N ILE A 237 -13.16 -20.25 36.30
CA ILE A 237 -12.65 -21.62 36.46
C ILE A 237 -12.46 -22.28 35.08
N GLY A 238 -13.20 -21.82 34.07
CA GLY A 238 -13.08 -22.22 32.68
C GLY A 238 -12.14 -21.31 31.88
N GLN A 239 -12.63 -20.79 30.75
CA GLN A 239 -11.85 -19.99 29.80
C GLN A 239 -12.51 -18.64 29.51
N ILE A 240 -11.70 -17.57 29.49
CA ILE A 240 -12.07 -16.28 28.91
C ILE A 240 -11.08 -16.04 27.76
N ILE A 241 -11.57 -16.05 26.51
CA ILE A 241 -10.72 -16.06 25.30
C ILE A 241 -11.13 -14.92 24.37
N ALA A 242 -10.23 -13.99 24.09
CA ALA A 242 -10.45 -13.00 23.05
C ALA A 242 -9.84 -13.48 21.72
N GLN A 243 -10.48 -13.15 20.60
CA GLN A 243 -10.14 -13.68 19.27
C GLN A 243 -8.91 -13.01 18.68
N ASN A 244 -8.20 -13.77 17.83
CA ASN A 244 -7.06 -13.26 17.08
C ASN A 244 -7.48 -12.18 16.08
N GLY A 245 -6.51 -11.35 15.69
CA GLY A 245 -6.66 -10.42 14.59
C GLY A 245 -6.58 -11.15 13.24
N PRO A 246 -7.37 -10.76 12.23
CA PRO A 246 -7.28 -11.26 10.88
C PRO A 246 -5.89 -11.06 10.25
N ASP A 247 -5.47 -12.04 9.45
CA ASP A 247 -4.20 -12.05 8.71
C ASP A 247 -4.31 -11.17 7.47
N GLY A 248 -3.33 -10.29 7.25
CA GLY A 248 -3.31 -9.32 6.16
C GLY A 248 -3.58 -9.96 4.80
N ILE A 249 -4.45 -9.32 4.03
CA ILE A 249 -4.82 -9.76 2.68
C ILE A 249 -3.97 -8.97 1.69
N CYS A 250 -3.39 -9.66 0.71
CA CYS A 250 -2.54 -9.04 -0.29
C CYS A 250 -3.30 -7.95 -1.07
N GLY A 251 -2.64 -6.83 -1.40
CA GLY A 251 -3.25 -5.73 -2.16
C GLY A 251 -4.27 -4.87 -1.39
N SER A 252 -4.91 -5.39 -0.33
CA SER A 252 -6.06 -4.75 0.30
C SER A 252 -5.88 -4.40 1.79
N TRP A 253 -5.51 -5.34 2.67
CA TRP A 253 -5.53 -5.09 4.12
C TRP A 253 -4.22 -5.45 4.82
N HIS A 254 -3.85 -4.68 5.84
CA HIS A 254 -2.83 -5.10 6.80
C HIS A 254 -3.37 -6.14 7.78
N ALA A 255 -2.46 -6.81 8.48
CA ALA A 255 -2.87 -7.66 9.57
C ALA A 255 -3.40 -6.84 10.75
N ILE A 256 -4.53 -7.28 11.29
CA ILE A 256 -5.25 -6.60 12.36
C ILE A 256 -4.74 -7.10 13.73
N SER A 257 -4.85 -6.29 14.78
CA SER A 257 -4.50 -6.75 16.15
C SER A 257 -5.49 -7.75 16.72
N GLY A 258 -4.95 -8.56 17.63
CA GLY A 258 -5.75 -9.42 18.48
C GLY A 258 -6.58 -8.64 19.49
N SER A 259 -7.74 -9.21 19.83
CA SER A 259 -8.66 -8.64 20.80
C SER A 259 -8.09 -8.68 22.22
N TRP A 260 -8.23 -7.59 22.97
CA TRP A 260 -7.82 -7.48 24.38
C TRP A 260 -8.94 -7.90 25.35
N ILE A 261 -8.60 -8.03 26.64
CA ILE A 261 -9.54 -8.33 27.72
C ILE A 261 -9.37 -7.29 28.84
N GLU A 262 -10.47 -6.68 29.26
CA GLU A 262 -10.52 -5.71 30.37
C GLU A 262 -11.56 -6.13 31.41
N ILE A 263 -11.15 -6.26 32.68
CA ILE A 263 -12.03 -6.68 33.78
C ILE A 263 -11.97 -5.68 34.93
N TRP A 264 -13.15 -5.23 35.34
CA TRP A 264 -13.40 -4.41 36.53
C TRP A 264 -14.18 -5.23 37.55
N ALA A 265 -13.53 -5.52 38.68
CA ALA A 265 -14.16 -6.29 39.74
C ALA A 265 -13.86 -5.71 41.12
N THR A 266 -14.74 -5.93 42.10
CA THR A 266 -14.25 -5.88 43.49
C THR A 266 -13.32 -7.06 43.73
N TYR A 267 -13.80 -8.25 43.36
CA TYR A 267 -13.15 -9.50 43.69
C TYR A 267 -13.02 -10.35 42.43
N PHE A 268 -11.80 -10.43 41.89
CA PHE A 268 -11.47 -11.26 40.75
C PHE A 268 -10.71 -12.51 41.21
N VAL A 269 -11.22 -13.68 40.81
CA VAL A 269 -10.60 -14.97 41.09
C VAL A 269 -10.43 -15.75 39.79
N ASN A 270 -9.20 -16.10 39.46
CA ASN A 270 -8.91 -17.03 38.36
C ASN A 270 -8.51 -18.37 38.98
N GLY A 271 -9.41 -19.35 38.87
CA GLY A 271 -9.34 -20.68 39.45
C GLY A 271 -10.27 -20.92 40.65
N ASP A 272 -10.08 -22.06 41.31
CA ASP A 272 -10.81 -22.47 42.50
C ASP A 272 -9.87 -22.94 43.64
N ASP A 273 -10.45 -23.25 44.80
CA ASP A 273 -9.69 -23.75 45.97
C ASP A 273 -9.26 -25.22 45.82
N MET A 274 -9.80 -25.92 44.82
CA MET A 274 -9.52 -27.34 44.56
C MET A 274 -8.35 -27.54 43.59
N GLY A 275 -7.82 -26.45 43.03
CA GLY A 275 -6.68 -26.44 42.11
C GLY A 275 -7.07 -26.53 40.62
N ALA A 276 -8.36 -26.34 40.29
CA ALA A 276 -8.77 -26.09 38.91
C ALA A 276 -8.46 -24.63 38.56
N GLY A 277 -7.48 -24.41 37.69
CA GLY A 277 -7.09 -23.07 37.24
C GLY A 277 -7.89 -22.63 36.02
N GLY A 278 -8.39 -21.40 36.05
CA GLY A 278 -8.99 -20.77 34.88
C GLY A 278 -7.94 -20.24 33.90
N THR A 279 -8.31 -20.13 32.63
CA THR A 279 -7.49 -19.52 31.58
C THR A 279 -8.10 -18.20 31.14
N LEU A 280 -7.26 -17.17 31.06
CA LEU A 280 -7.58 -15.90 30.44
C LEU A 280 -6.53 -15.64 29.36
N LYS A 281 -6.96 -15.56 28.11
CA LYS A 281 -6.08 -15.44 26.94
C LYS A 281 -6.63 -14.42 25.96
N THR A 282 -5.82 -13.45 25.60
CA THR A 282 -6.19 -12.45 24.58
C THR A 282 -5.80 -12.93 23.19
N GLY A 283 -6.29 -12.23 22.17
CA GLY A 283 -6.02 -12.56 20.77
C GLY A 283 -4.58 -12.28 20.39
N ASN A 284 -3.99 -13.14 19.57
CA ASN A 284 -2.75 -12.83 18.85
C ASN A 284 -3.04 -11.84 17.70
N GLY A 285 -2.04 -11.05 17.32
CA GLY A 285 -2.11 -10.26 16.10
C GLY A 285 -2.05 -11.12 14.84
N GLY A 286 -2.70 -10.68 13.78
CA GLY A 286 -2.69 -11.37 12.48
C GLY A 286 -1.34 -11.33 11.79
N VAL A 287 -1.12 -12.28 10.90
CA VAL A 287 0.08 -12.43 10.07
C VAL A 287 -0.05 -11.60 8.79
N ASP A 288 0.99 -10.88 8.38
CA ASP A 288 1.03 -10.07 7.15
C ASP A 288 2.17 -10.53 6.23
N ILE A 289 1.87 -11.44 5.29
CA ILE A 289 2.85 -11.98 4.33
C ILE A 289 2.57 -11.35 2.97
N GLN A 290 3.57 -10.71 2.38
CA GLN A 290 3.52 -10.21 1.01
C GLN A 290 4.07 -11.23 0.04
N THR A 291 3.17 -11.89 -0.67
CA THR A 291 3.48 -12.70 -1.86
C THR A 291 3.30 -11.93 -3.16
N CYS A 292 2.61 -10.78 -3.18
CA CYS A 292 2.33 -10.05 -4.43
C CYS A 292 3.32 -8.90 -4.70
N VAL A 293 3.49 -8.59 -5.98
CA VAL A 293 4.49 -7.68 -6.58
C VAL A 293 4.41 -6.22 -6.11
N ASN A 294 3.31 -5.83 -5.46
CA ASN A 294 3.07 -4.46 -5.01
C ASN A 294 3.94 -4.08 -3.80
N ARG A 295 4.78 -3.04 -3.98
CA ARG A 295 5.78 -2.50 -3.03
C ARG A 295 5.19 -1.85 -1.75
N ARG A 296 4.05 -2.32 -1.23
CA ARG A 296 3.48 -1.81 0.03
C ARG A 296 4.34 -2.28 1.23
N PRO A 297 4.39 -1.59 2.38
CA PRO A 297 5.01 -2.13 3.62
C PRO A 297 4.26 -3.37 4.13
N ALA A 298 4.88 -4.29 4.89
CA ALA A 298 4.17 -5.38 5.58
C ALA A 298 4.23 -5.17 7.09
N THR A 299 3.10 -5.24 7.78
CA THR A 299 3.01 -5.00 9.23
C THR A 299 2.13 -6.05 9.92
N GLY A 300 2.76 -6.89 10.75
CA GLY A 300 2.03 -7.85 11.57
C GLY A 300 1.19 -7.16 12.65
N GLY A 301 0.00 -7.68 12.93
CA GLY A 301 -0.91 -7.12 13.94
C GLY A 301 -0.30 -7.21 15.35
N THR A 302 -0.67 -6.30 16.26
CA THR A 302 -0.22 -6.43 17.67
C THR A 302 -1.05 -7.47 18.42
N GLY A 303 -0.44 -8.09 19.43
CA GLY A 303 -1.19 -8.92 20.38
C GLY A 303 -2.09 -8.10 21.28
N GLY A 304 -3.21 -8.69 21.73
CA GLY A 304 -4.15 -8.04 22.63
C GLY A 304 -3.66 -7.98 24.08
N ASP A 305 -4.01 -6.90 24.79
CA ASP A 305 -3.61 -6.68 26.20
C ASP A 305 -4.52 -7.39 27.21
N VAL A 306 -3.98 -7.76 28.38
CA VAL A 306 -4.76 -8.17 29.55
C VAL A 306 -4.76 -7.04 30.57
N GLU A 307 -5.94 -6.49 30.87
CA GLU A 307 -6.12 -5.43 31.86
C GLU A 307 -7.09 -5.88 32.96
N ILE A 308 -6.62 -5.95 34.20
CA ILE A 308 -7.47 -6.30 35.35
C ILE A 308 -7.37 -5.20 36.41
N PHE A 309 -8.53 -4.65 36.73
CA PHE A 309 -8.74 -3.64 37.77
C PHE A 309 -9.58 -4.28 38.87
N ALA A 310 -8.92 -4.67 39.95
CA ALA A 310 -9.58 -5.35 41.06
C ALA A 310 -9.24 -4.71 42.41
N VAL A 311 -10.12 -4.86 43.39
CA VAL A 311 -9.73 -4.59 44.79
C VAL A 311 -8.84 -5.73 45.26
N THR A 312 -9.34 -6.95 45.10
CA THR A 312 -8.57 -8.16 45.34
C THR A 312 -8.53 -9.00 44.07
N LEU A 313 -7.32 -9.42 43.70
CA LEU A 313 -7.02 -10.30 42.59
C LEU A 313 -6.37 -11.57 43.10
N GLU A 314 -6.97 -12.71 42.79
CA GLU A 314 -6.41 -14.03 43.08
C GLU A 314 -6.17 -14.80 41.78
N ASN A 315 -4.92 -14.92 41.34
CA ASN A 315 -4.56 -15.83 40.26
C ASN A 315 -4.03 -17.13 40.88
N ARG A 316 -4.90 -18.12 41.04
CA ARG A 316 -4.65 -19.31 41.85
C ARG A 316 -3.72 -20.31 41.15
N SER A 317 -3.27 -21.31 41.89
CA SER A 317 -2.39 -22.34 41.35
C SER A 317 -3.06 -23.08 40.17
N GLY A 318 -2.32 -23.22 39.06
CA GLY A 318 -2.81 -23.82 37.82
C GLY A 318 -3.53 -22.84 36.89
N ALA A 319 -3.84 -21.63 37.34
CA ALA A 319 -4.51 -20.61 36.54
C ALA A 319 -3.50 -19.83 35.67
N THR A 320 -3.97 -19.33 34.52
CA THR A 320 -3.12 -18.66 33.52
C THR A 320 -3.72 -17.33 33.07
N LEU A 321 -2.92 -16.27 33.07
CA LEU A 321 -3.20 -15.00 32.40
C LEU A 321 -2.17 -14.82 31.27
N GLU A 322 -2.62 -14.74 30.03
CA GLU A 322 -1.74 -14.68 28.85
C GLU A 322 -2.19 -13.55 27.91
N ALA A 323 -1.29 -12.57 27.70
CA ALA A 323 -1.46 -11.60 26.65
C ALA A 323 -1.07 -12.18 25.28
N GLY A 324 -1.59 -11.57 24.21
CA GLY A 324 -1.49 -12.09 22.87
C GLY A 324 -0.12 -11.85 22.29
N ASN A 325 0.34 -12.76 21.43
CA ASN A 325 1.58 -12.55 20.70
C ASN A 325 1.33 -11.60 19.50
N GLY A 326 2.35 -10.86 19.12
CA GLY A 326 2.34 -10.11 17.88
C GLY A 326 2.32 -11.04 16.66
N GLY A 327 1.80 -10.53 15.55
CA GLY A 327 1.68 -11.25 14.29
C GLY A 327 2.94 -11.15 13.43
N TYR A 328 3.21 -12.20 12.66
CA TYR A 328 4.37 -12.30 11.77
C TYR A 328 4.27 -11.35 10.58
N ALA A 329 5.40 -10.88 10.04
CA ALA A 329 5.41 -10.10 8.80
C ALA A 329 6.50 -10.58 7.81
N GLU A 330 6.20 -10.61 6.51
CA GLU A 330 7.14 -11.01 5.45
C GLU A 330 6.96 -10.18 4.17
N GLY A 331 8.04 -9.87 3.45
CA GLY A 331 8.00 -9.22 2.12
C GLY A 331 9.38 -8.95 1.51
N ILE A 332 9.42 -8.51 0.24
CA ILE A 332 10.66 -8.41 -0.55
C ILE A 332 11.10 -6.99 -0.96
N HIS A 333 10.19 -6.00 -1.04
CA HIS A 333 10.48 -4.69 -1.67
C HIS A 333 10.16 -3.43 -0.82
N ALA A 334 9.80 -3.57 0.46
CA ALA A 334 9.36 -2.45 1.31
C ALA A 334 9.77 -2.59 2.80
N PRO A 335 9.59 -1.56 3.64
CA PRO A 335 9.77 -1.68 5.08
C PRO A 335 8.82 -2.71 5.70
N ILE A 336 9.36 -3.67 6.46
CA ILE A 336 8.58 -4.79 7.04
C ILE A 336 8.72 -4.75 8.56
N LYS A 337 7.60 -4.87 9.28
CA LYS A 337 7.58 -4.84 10.74
C LYS A 337 6.74 -5.97 11.35
N GLY A 338 7.34 -6.77 12.21
CA GLY A 338 6.61 -7.74 13.04
C GLY A 338 5.73 -7.03 14.06
N GLY A 339 4.60 -7.64 14.40
CA GLY A 339 3.66 -7.10 15.37
C GLY A 339 4.20 -7.10 16.79
N ASP A 340 3.87 -6.06 17.56
CA ASP A 340 4.25 -5.96 18.98
C ASP A 340 3.39 -6.93 19.83
N GLY A 341 3.96 -7.53 20.86
CA GLY A 341 3.24 -8.40 21.79
C GLY A 341 2.38 -7.61 22.78
N GLY A 342 1.24 -8.20 23.19
CA GLY A 342 0.33 -7.61 24.17
C GLY A 342 0.90 -7.55 25.58
N SER A 343 0.55 -6.51 26.33
CA SER A 343 0.98 -6.30 27.71
C SER A 343 0.00 -6.89 28.73
N VAL A 344 0.49 -7.15 29.94
CA VAL A 344 -0.35 -7.54 31.09
C VAL A 344 -0.28 -6.46 32.16
N MET A 345 -1.44 -5.95 32.56
CA MET A 345 -1.59 -4.91 33.56
C MET A 345 -2.55 -5.35 34.67
N LEU A 346 -2.01 -5.46 35.89
CA LEU A 346 -2.76 -5.88 37.07
C LEU A 346 -2.76 -4.76 38.12
N HIS A 347 -3.90 -4.09 38.23
CA HIS A 347 -4.11 -3.01 39.19
C HIS A 347 -4.92 -3.54 40.37
N THR A 348 -4.28 -3.58 41.54
CA THR A 348 -4.89 -4.04 42.80
C THR A 348 -4.77 -2.96 43.87
N ASP A 349 -5.66 -3.00 44.85
CA ASP A 349 -5.69 -2.03 45.95
C ASP A 349 -6.01 -0.58 45.53
N PHE A 350 -7.22 -0.41 45.00
CA PHE A 350 -7.89 0.88 44.96
C PHE A 350 -8.30 1.39 46.36
N ILE A 351 -7.91 0.71 47.45
CA ILE A 351 -8.61 0.80 48.74
C ILE A 351 -7.68 0.70 49.96
N ASP A 352 -6.84 1.71 50.12
CA ASP A 352 -6.57 2.47 51.35
C ASP A 352 -6.58 1.84 52.76
N ASP A 353 -6.05 0.63 52.94
CA ASP A 353 -5.70 0.16 54.29
C ASP A 353 -4.34 -0.56 54.43
N GLY A 354 -3.59 -0.73 53.34
CA GLY A 354 -2.31 -1.45 53.39
C GLY A 354 -2.45 -2.95 53.66
N HIS A 355 -3.67 -3.49 53.60
CA HIS A 355 -3.99 -4.92 53.60
C HIS A 355 -4.57 -5.33 52.25
N ASN A 356 -3.72 -5.28 51.22
CA ASN A 356 -4.00 -5.93 49.95
C ASN A 356 -3.65 -7.43 50.10
N ASP A 357 -4.65 -8.31 50.00
CA ASP A 357 -4.47 -9.76 50.01
C ASP A 357 -4.34 -10.34 48.58
N SER A 358 -4.18 -9.50 47.56
CA SER A 358 -4.04 -9.97 46.18
C SER A 358 -2.78 -10.79 46.00
N TYR A 359 -2.88 -11.88 45.24
CA TYR A 359 -1.74 -12.76 45.02
C TYR A 359 -1.75 -13.42 43.65
N ASN A 360 -0.55 -13.79 43.23
CA ASN A 360 -0.34 -14.75 42.14
C ASN A 360 0.30 -16.04 42.67
N GLU A 361 -0.29 -17.18 42.34
CA GLU A 361 0.32 -18.52 42.44
C GLU A 361 0.33 -19.29 41.11
N GLY A 362 -0.35 -18.75 40.09
CA GLY A 362 -0.44 -19.30 38.74
C GLY A 362 0.67 -18.80 37.81
N THR A 363 0.37 -18.79 36.51
CA THR A 363 1.26 -18.28 35.46
C THR A 363 0.71 -16.97 34.89
N ILE A 364 1.60 -15.98 34.74
CA ILE A 364 1.29 -14.73 34.05
C ILE A 364 2.32 -14.51 32.95
N ARG A 365 1.86 -14.36 31.71
CA ARG A 365 2.71 -14.23 30.52
C ARG A 365 2.32 -12.98 29.73
N SER A 366 3.31 -12.13 29.46
CA SER A 366 3.17 -11.07 28.48
C SER A 366 3.42 -11.59 27.07
N GLY A 367 2.84 -10.93 26.08
CA GLY A 367 2.90 -11.33 24.68
C GLY A 367 4.30 -11.25 24.10
N GLU A 368 4.64 -12.23 23.27
CA GLU A 368 5.85 -12.19 22.47
C GLU A 368 5.69 -11.19 21.32
N GLY A 369 6.72 -10.39 21.03
CA GLY A 369 6.77 -9.66 19.76
C GLY A 369 7.06 -10.64 18.62
N SER A 370 6.77 -10.26 17.37
CA SER A 370 6.94 -11.18 16.24
C SER A 370 8.14 -10.89 15.35
N HIS A 371 8.50 -11.88 14.54
CA HIS A 371 9.50 -11.77 13.49
C HIS A 371 9.01 -10.94 12.30
N ALA A 372 9.98 -10.36 11.59
CA ALA A 372 9.84 -9.78 10.26
C ALA A 372 10.86 -10.48 9.34
N LYS A 373 10.48 -10.87 8.12
CA LYS A 373 11.42 -11.40 7.10
C LYS A 373 11.38 -10.52 5.85
N GLY A 374 12.54 -10.12 5.35
CA GLY A 374 12.67 -9.26 4.17
C GLY A 374 14.06 -8.68 3.97
N GLN A 375 14.21 -7.75 3.02
CA GLN A 375 15.51 -7.21 2.62
C GLN A 375 16.27 -6.58 3.82
N LYS A 376 17.58 -6.80 3.86
CA LYS A 376 18.45 -6.33 4.95
C LYS A 376 18.42 -4.79 5.03
N GLY A 377 18.14 -4.27 6.23
CA GLY A 377 18.04 -2.83 6.50
C GLY A 377 16.63 -2.24 6.37
N LEU A 378 15.65 -3.03 5.92
CA LEU A 378 14.23 -2.62 5.81
C LEU A 378 13.31 -3.39 6.77
N THR A 379 13.83 -4.31 7.57
CA THR A 379 13.07 -5.15 8.51
C THR A 379 13.20 -4.68 9.95
N SER A 380 12.11 -4.77 10.73
CA SER A 380 12.10 -4.54 12.17
C SER A 380 11.22 -5.55 12.90
N VAL A 381 11.72 -6.09 14.02
CA VAL A 381 10.93 -7.03 14.84
C VAL A 381 9.89 -6.29 15.67
N GLY A 382 8.84 -7.01 16.03
CA GLY A 382 7.86 -6.55 17.01
C GLY A 382 8.46 -6.48 18.40
N LYS A 383 8.08 -5.46 19.16
CA LYS A 383 8.48 -5.33 20.56
C LYS A 383 7.69 -6.31 21.42
N PRO A 384 8.30 -6.98 22.40
CA PRO A 384 7.57 -7.79 23.37
C PRO A 384 6.70 -6.92 24.29
N GLY A 385 5.60 -7.50 24.77
CA GLY A 385 4.67 -6.84 25.69
C GLY A 385 5.21 -6.75 27.12
N ALA A 386 4.84 -5.68 27.82
CA ALA A 386 5.28 -5.41 29.19
C ALA A 386 4.44 -6.17 30.22
N PHE A 387 4.99 -6.37 31.42
CA PHE A 387 4.21 -6.73 32.60
C PHE A 387 4.27 -5.59 33.62
N VAL A 388 3.10 -5.22 34.15
CA VAL A 388 2.96 -4.24 35.22
C VAL A 388 1.98 -4.79 36.25
N GLY A 389 2.45 -4.97 37.49
CA GLY A 389 1.60 -5.51 38.55
C GLY A 389 1.76 -4.74 39.86
N MET A 390 0.64 -4.62 40.61
CA MET A 390 0.60 -4.04 41.96
C MET A 390 0.37 -5.10 43.05
N LEU A 391 0.68 -6.37 42.75
CA LEU A 391 0.37 -7.49 43.63
C LEU A 391 1.30 -7.53 44.86
N PRO A 392 0.78 -7.53 46.10
CA PRO A 392 1.57 -7.53 47.32
C PRO A 392 2.20 -8.91 47.58
N MET A 393 1.57 -10.00 47.12
CA MET A 393 2.11 -11.35 47.25
C MET A 393 2.39 -11.97 45.89
N MET A 394 3.66 -12.20 45.57
CA MET A 394 4.04 -12.86 44.31
C MET A 394 4.60 -14.24 44.55
N ASN A 395 4.04 -15.19 43.84
CA ASN A 395 4.48 -16.57 43.76
C ASN A 395 4.23 -17.05 42.31
N GLY A 396 4.46 -18.33 42.02
CA GLY A 396 4.16 -18.87 40.68
C GLY A 396 5.18 -18.44 39.61
N ASP A 397 4.75 -18.42 38.35
CA ASP A 397 5.65 -18.30 37.19
C ASP A 397 5.34 -17.07 36.32
N PHE A 398 6.39 -16.34 35.98
CA PHE A 398 6.40 -15.18 35.09
C PHE A 398 7.39 -15.43 33.96
N PRO A 399 7.02 -16.29 32.99
CA PRO A 399 7.82 -16.49 31.80
C PRO A 399 7.73 -15.24 30.93
N GLY A 400 8.87 -14.58 30.77
CA GLY A 400 9.06 -13.52 29.82
C GLY A 400 9.13 -14.03 28.38
N PRO A 401 9.02 -13.11 27.42
CA PRO A 401 8.92 -13.44 26.01
C PRO A 401 10.26 -13.96 25.46
N ASN A 402 10.20 -14.92 24.54
CA ASN A 402 11.42 -15.46 23.92
C ASN A 402 12.23 -14.36 23.22
N PRO A 403 13.56 -14.34 23.39
CA PRO A 403 14.42 -13.42 22.65
C PRO A 403 14.47 -13.85 21.18
N PHE A 404 14.00 -12.99 20.29
CA PHE A 404 14.21 -13.13 18.86
C PHE A 404 15.47 -12.37 18.47
N TYR A 405 16.42 -13.06 17.83
CA TYR A 405 17.70 -12.49 17.39
C TYR A 405 17.59 -12.01 15.94
N TYR A 406 18.07 -10.78 15.67
CA TYR A 406 18.50 -10.35 14.34
C TYR A 406 20.01 -10.10 14.32
N ASP A 407 20.61 -10.24 13.14
CA ASP A 407 22.03 -10.00 12.81
C ASP A 407 22.55 -8.56 13.11
N GLU A 408 21.71 -7.65 13.63
CA GLU A 408 22.05 -6.22 13.82
C GLU A 408 21.87 -5.67 15.25
N GLY A 409 21.49 -6.50 16.24
CA GLY A 409 21.70 -6.17 17.66
C GLY A 409 20.80 -5.08 18.29
N THR A 410 19.62 -4.78 17.74
CA THR A 410 18.61 -3.94 18.41
C THR A 410 17.74 -4.79 19.33
N ASP A 411 18.11 -4.81 20.60
CA ASP A 411 17.44 -5.57 21.64
C ASP A 411 16.39 -4.69 22.34
N VAL A 412 15.11 -4.97 22.10
CA VAL A 412 13.98 -4.35 22.80
C VAL A 412 13.39 -5.41 23.71
N GLY A 413 13.89 -5.57 24.92
CA GLY A 413 13.24 -6.42 25.88
C GLY A 413 12.05 -5.74 26.54
N ALA A 414 11.13 -6.58 26.98
CA ALA A 414 9.97 -6.14 27.74
C ALA A 414 10.41 -5.74 29.16
N PRO A 415 9.95 -4.58 29.65
CA PRO A 415 10.08 -4.26 31.06
C PRO A 415 9.11 -5.12 31.88
N TRP A 416 9.61 -5.69 32.97
CA TRP A 416 8.79 -6.31 34.01
C TRP A 416 8.82 -5.41 35.24
N HIS A 417 7.69 -4.77 35.53
CA HIS A 417 7.57 -3.74 36.56
C HIS A 417 6.65 -4.20 37.68
N TRP A 418 7.11 -4.06 38.91
CA TRP A 418 6.39 -4.53 40.07
C TRP A 418 6.42 -3.52 41.22
N ASP A 419 5.23 -3.14 41.68
CA ASP A 419 5.03 -2.02 42.59
C ASP A 419 3.84 -2.18 43.55
N PRO A 420 3.98 -2.96 44.62
CA PRO A 420 3.09 -2.85 45.75
C PRO A 420 3.66 -1.92 46.82
N VAL A 421 2.78 -1.37 47.65
CA VAL A 421 3.15 -0.66 48.89
C VAL A 421 4.03 -1.57 49.78
N ASN A 422 3.65 -2.84 49.89
CA ASN A 422 4.41 -3.88 50.59
C ASN A 422 4.49 -5.15 49.73
N LEU A 423 5.70 -5.63 49.53
CA LEU A 423 6.04 -6.71 48.63
C LEU A 423 6.46 -7.94 49.42
N LYS A 424 5.83 -9.09 49.17
CA LYS A 424 6.27 -10.39 49.67
C LYS A 424 6.46 -11.37 48.53
N ALA A 425 7.69 -11.83 48.35
CA ALA A 425 8.04 -12.84 47.36
C ALA A 425 8.04 -14.24 47.97
N GLY A 426 7.24 -15.15 47.39
CA GLY A 426 7.08 -16.53 47.83
C GLY A 426 8.14 -17.48 47.28
N ASN A 427 8.18 -18.69 47.84
CA ASN A 427 9.18 -19.71 47.51
C ASN A 427 9.01 -20.44 46.16
N LYS A 428 7.92 -20.22 45.43
CA LYS A 428 7.73 -20.75 44.07
C LYS A 428 7.94 -19.69 43.00
N LEU A 429 8.20 -18.43 43.37
CA LEU A 429 8.35 -17.34 42.42
C LEU A 429 9.47 -17.62 41.42
N LYS A 430 9.14 -17.48 40.14
CA LYS A 430 10.09 -17.53 39.03
C LYS A 430 9.78 -16.38 38.07
N VAL A 431 10.76 -15.51 37.83
CA VAL A 431 10.70 -14.43 36.84
C VAL A 431 11.91 -14.57 35.93
N ARG A 432 11.68 -14.75 34.63
CA ARG A 432 12.74 -15.12 33.66
C ARG A 432 12.44 -14.51 32.29
N GLY A 433 13.46 -14.30 31.45
CA GLY A 433 13.27 -13.99 30.04
C GLY A 433 12.98 -12.52 29.71
N TYR A 434 12.99 -11.63 30.71
CA TYR A 434 12.89 -10.17 30.52
C TYR A 434 14.28 -9.54 30.39
N ASP A 435 14.43 -8.46 29.61
CA ASP A 435 15.70 -7.71 29.58
C ASP A 435 15.88 -6.83 30.79
N GLU A 436 14.79 -6.26 31.28
CA GLU A 436 14.79 -5.32 32.37
C GLU A 436 13.71 -5.74 33.37
N ILE A 437 14.14 -5.93 34.61
CA ILE A 437 13.26 -6.20 35.74
C ILE A 437 13.40 -5.02 36.70
N VAL A 438 12.33 -4.29 36.91
CA VAL A 438 12.28 -3.16 37.85
C VAL A 438 11.32 -3.50 38.99
N ILE A 439 11.86 -3.58 40.19
CA ILE A 439 11.09 -3.79 41.42
C ILE A 439 11.19 -2.53 42.25
N TYR A 440 10.06 -1.95 42.60
CA TYR A 440 10.04 -0.76 43.43
C TYR A 440 8.86 -0.78 44.39
N THR A 441 8.92 0.09 45.39
CA THR A 441 7.82 0.30 46.33
C THR A 441 7.54 1.79 46.45
N ASP A 442 6.33 2.10 46.91
CA ASP A 442 5.95 3.43 47.38
C ASP A 442 6.84 3.97 48.52
N GLU A 443 6.62 5.24 48.85
CA GLU A 443 7.28 5.98 49.93
C GLU A 443 7.16 5.23 51.28
N GLY A 444 8.29 4.76 51.81
CA GLY A 444 8.35 4.00 53.07
C GLY A 444 7.97 2.51 52.98
N GLY A 445 7.80 1.97 51.77
CA GLY A 445 7.40 0.58 51.54
C GLY A 445 8.41 -0.48 51.99
N THR A 446 7.96 -1.74 52.02
CA THR A 446 8.79 -2.89 52.40
C THR A 446 8.86 -3.96 51.32
N MET A 447 10.03 -4.57 51.15
CA MET A 447 10.26 -5.74 50.30
C MET A 447 10.76 -6.92 51.11
N ASP A 448 9.98 -7.98 51.19
CA ASP A 448 10.29 -9.25 51.84
C ASP A 448 10.67 -10.32 50.80
N PHE A 449 11.97 -10.63 50.75
CA PHE A 449 12.56 -11.66 49.90
C PHE A 449 13.00 -12.90 50.69
N THR A 450 12.52 -13.07 51.93
CA THR A 450 13.03 -14.07 52.87
C THR A 450 12.74 -15.52 52.47
N GLU A 451 11.74 -15.73 51.60
CA GLU A 451 11.34 -17.06 51.10
C GLU A 451 11.87 -17.40 49.70
N LEU A 452 12.57 -16.47 49.04
CA LEU A 452 13.05 -16.66 47.67
C LEU A 452 14.00 -17.85 47.54
N GLN A 453 13.83 -18.60 46.45
CA GLN A 453 14.71 -19.71 46.10
C GLN A 453 15.83 -19.25 45.16
N ALA A 454 16.89 -20.04 45.08
CA ALA A 454 18.00 -19.74 44.18
C ALA A 454 17.54 -19.68 42.71
N GLY A 455 17.96 -18.64 41.97
CA GLY A 455 17.54 -18.41 40.58
C GLY A 455 16.04 -18.11 40.43
N ALA A 456 15.45 -17.44 41.42
CA ALA A 456 14.05 -17.03 41.37
C ALA A 456 13.84 -15.89 40.36
N ILE A 457 14.73 -14.90 40.31
CA ILE A 457 14.57 -13.72 39.47
C ILE A 457 15.79 -13.58 38.56
N GLU A 458 15.59 -13.76 37.26
CA GLU A 458 16.63 -13.77 36.24
C GLU A 458 16.28 -12.81 35.09
N SER A 459 17.16 -11.85 34.86
CA SER A 459 17.08 -10.90 33.75
C SER A 459 18.17 -11.15 32.71
N ARG A 460 17.87 -10.88 31.43
CA ARG A 460 18.85 -10.95 30.34
C ARG A 460 19.85 -9.81 30.41
N LYS A 461 19.47 -8.60 30.87
CA LYS A 461 20.38 -7.45 30.99
C LYS A 461 20.42 -6.89 32.39
N THR A 462 19.34 -6.23 32.82
CA THR A 462 19.33 -5.38 34.01
C THR A 462 18.28 -5.82 35.03
N ILE A 463 18.64 -5.72 36.31
CA ILE A 463 17.69 -5.74 37.42
C ILE A 463 17.89 -4.46 38.21
N LYS A 464 16.81 -3.72 38.45
CA LYS A 464 16.81 -2.52 39.28
C LYS A 464 15.82 -2.69 40.41
N ILE A 465 16.30 -2.59 41.64
CA ILE A 465 15.49 -2.64 42.86
C ILE A 465 15.65 -1.31 43.58
N THR A 466 14.56 -0.59 43.84
CA THR A 466 14.61 0.70 44.53
C THR A 466 13.49 0.87 45.53
N THR A 467 13.78 1.53 46.65
CA THR A 467 12.77 1.95 47.62
C THR A 467 12.73 3.47 47.69
N LEU A 468 11.56 4.07 47.90
CA LEU A 468 11.44 5.50 48.12
C LEU A 468 11.43 5.87 49.61
N PRO A 469 12.09 6.98 50.00
CA PRO A 469 11.95 7.52 51.35
C PRO A 469 10.53 8.03 51.60
N ASP A 470 10.06 7.86 52.83
CA ASP A 470 8.79 8.42 53.30
C ASP A 470 8.84 9.96 53.44
N ALA A 471 7.69 10.56 53.76
CA ALA A 471 7.57 12.00 53.98
C ALA A 471 8.46 12.54 55.13
N ASP A 472 8.88 11.66 56.05
CA ASP A 472 9.79 11.96 57.16
C ASP A 472 11.28 11.73 56.80
N GLY A 473 11.55 11.26 55.57
CA GLY A 473 12.89 10.99 55.05
C GLY A 473 13.48 9.64 55.45
N ASN A 474 12.67 8.71 55.97
CA ASN A 474 13.12 7.34 56.25
C ASN A 474 12.99 6.48 54.99
N GLY A 475 14.09 5.87 54.53
CA GLY A 475 14.06 4.90 53.43
C GLY A 475 13.21 3.66 53.72
N GLY A 476 12.60 3.10 52.66
CA GLY A 476 11.92 1.80 52.68
C GLY A 476 12.88 0.64 52.96
N THR A 477 12.34 -0.51 53.39
CA THR A 477 13.13 -1.67 53.86
C THR A 477 13.18 -2.78 52.81
N ILE A 478 14.36 -3.36 52.58
CA ILE A 478 14.54 -4.57 51.76
C ILE A 478 15.11 -5.68 52.64
N ASP A 479 14.39 -6.79 52.79
CA ASP A 479 14.76 -7.90 53.66
C ASP A 479 15.12 -9.15 52.85
N PHE A 480 16.40 -9.51 52.86
CA PHE A 480 16.90 -10.73 52.23
C PHE A 480 17.27 -11.83 53.25
N ARG A 481 16.93 -11.68 54.54
CA ARG A 481 17.27 -12.70 55.55
C ARG A 481 16.66 -14.05 55.18
N GLY A 482 17.39 -15.15 55.38
CA GLY A 482 16.97 -16.48 54.93
C GLY A 482 17.38 -16.83 53.49
N ALA A 483 17.68 -15.84 52.64
CA ALA A 483 18.34 -16.08 51.36
C ALA A 483 19.83 -16.35 51.61
N ILE A 484 20.30 -17.56 51.28
CA ILE A 484 21.70 -17.99 51.48
C ILE A 484 22.38 -18.41 50.17
N ARG A 485 21.78 -18.07 49.03
CA ARG A 485 22.23 -18.41 47.68
C ARG A 485 21.84 -17.30 46.73
N THR A 486 22.46 -17.29 45.54
CA THR A 486 22.13 -16.38 44.45
C THR A 486 20.63 -16.44 44.11
N VAL A 487 19.92 -15.37 44.42
CA VAL A 487 18.47 -15.22 44.21
C VAL A 487 18.17 -14.32 43.01
N PHE A 488 19.05 -13.36 42.71
CA PHE A 488 18.96 -12.48 41.53
C PHE A 488 20.13 -12.72 40.59
N LYS A 489 19.84 -12.76 39.29
CA LYS A 489 20.85 -12.88 38.24
C LYS A 489 20.56 -11.94 37.08
N ALA A 490 21.57 -11.22 36.60
CA ALA A 490 21.44 -10.35 35.44
C ALA A 490 22.65 -10.51 34.50
N GLY A 491 22.42 -10.41 33.19
CA GLY A 491 23.49 -10.56 32.20
C GLY A 491 24.46 -9.37 32.14
N GLU A 492 24.03 -8.18 32.56
CA GLU A 492 24.84 -6.96 32.51
C GLU A 492 25.00 -6.31 33.89
N LYS A 493 23.89 -5.91 34.52
CA LYS A 493 23.94 -5.04 35.71
C LYS A 493 22.81 -5.32 36.71
N ILE A 494 23.13 -5.26 38.00
CA ILE A 494 22.14 -5.18 39.09
C ILE A 494 22.31 -3.86 39.85
N GLU A 495 21.24 -3.10 40.00
CA GLU A 495 21.19 -1.87 40.79
C GLU A 495 20.30 -2.05 42.02
N ILE A 496 20.86 -1.88 43.22
CA ILE A 496 20.10 -1.86 44.48
C ILE A 496 20.18 -0.46 45.08
N LEU A 497 19.06 0.26 45.02
CA LEU A 497 18.96 1.67 45.38
C LEU A 497 18.08 1.84 46.63
N ALA A 498 18.71 1.75 47.80
CA ALA A 498 18.07 1.88 49.11
C ALA A 498 19.10 2.35 50.14
N ASP A 499 18.62 2.93 51.25
CA ASP A 499 19.50 3.33 52.36
C ASP A 499 20.16 2.08 52.98
N GLU A 500 21.49 2.11 53.22
CA GLU A 500 22.25 0.92 53.63
C GLU A 500 21.74 0.28 54.94
N ASP A 501 21.23 1.08 55.89
CA ASP A 501 20.68 0.58 57.16
C ASP A 501 19.29 -0.06 57.02
N LYS A 502 18.72 -0.02 55.81
CA LYS A 502 17.41 -0.57 55.45
C LYS A 502 17.49 -1.85 54.62
N ILE A 503 18.70 -2.29 54.28
CA ILE A 503 18.93 -3.58 53.63
C ILE A 503 19.27 -4.61 54.71
N LEU A 504 18.37 -5.55 54.97
CA LEU A 504 18.52 -6.56 56.02
C LEU A 504 19.10 -7.85 55.45
N LEU A 505 20.22 -8.30 56.02
CA LEU A 505 20.94 -9.53 55.65
C LEU A 505 21.12 -10.41 56.88
N ASP A 506 21.30 -11.72 56.66
CA ASP A 506 21.72 -12.64 57.72
C ASP A 506 23.17 -12.40 58.16
N ASP A 507 23.49 -12.77 59.40
CA ASP A 507 24.83 -12.63 59.96
C ASP A 507 25.89 -13.35 59.09
N GLY A 508 26.77 -12.58 58.46
CA GLY A 508 27.88 -13.09 57.65
C GLY A 508 27.54 -13.33 56.17
N VAL A 509 26.34 -12.98 55.73
CA VAL A 509 25.94 -12.96 54.31
C VAL A 509 26.21 -11.56 53.73
N THR A 510 26.78 -11.48 52.53
CA THR A 510 26.94 -10.22 51.80
C THR A 510 26.04 -10.16 50.57
N MET A 511 25.85 -8.98 49.98
CA MET A 511 25.06 -8.83 48.76
C MET A 511 25.62 -9.67 47.60
N GLU A 512 26.94 -9.83 47.53
CA GLU A 512 27.62 -10.66 46.53
C GLU A 512 27.30 -12.15 46.65
N ASP A 513 26.84 -12.62 47.82
CA ASP A 513 26.34 -13.99 47.98
C ASP A 513 24.93 -14.18 47.38
N LEU A 514 24.20 -13.08 47.17
CA LEU A 514 22.79 -13.05 46.74
C LEU A 514 22.59 -12.62 45.29
N LEU A 515 23.54 -11.89 44.71
CA LEU A 515 23.47 -11.27 43.40
C LEU A 515 24.55 -11.84 42.44
N ASP A 516 24.17 -12.13 41.20
CA ASP A 516 25.09 -12.56 40.13
C ASP A 516 24.93 -11.66 38.89
N ALA A 517 25.86 -10.73 38.69
CA ALA A 517 25.95 -9.89 37.50
C ALA A 517 27.37 -9.32 37.29
N PRO A 518 27.76 -8.97 36.05
CA PRO A 518 29.05 -8.31 35.77
C PRO A 518 29.25 -6.98 36.50
N GLU A 519 28.20 -6.18 36.64
CA GLU A 519 28.22 -4.91 37.36
C GLU A 519 27.15 -4.88 38.48
N ILE A 520 27.55 -4.48 39.69
CA ILE A 520 26.62 -4.31 40.82
C ILE A 520 26.76 -2.88 41.35
N ILE A 521 25.69 -2.09 41.24
CA ILE A 521 25.62 -0.70 41.69
C ILE A 521 24.78 -0.60 42.96
N ARG A 522 25.25 0.21 43.91
CA ARG A 522 24.52 0.56 45.13
C ARG A 522 24.44 2.07 45.26
N GLY A 523 23.31 2.56 45.75
CA GLY A 523 23.08 3.98 45.95
C GLY A 523 21.84 4.24 46.82
N PRO A 524 21.57 5.52 47.13
CA PRO A 524 20.34 5.90 47.82
C PRO A 524 19.11 5.63 46.94
N GLY A 525 17.94 5.52 47.56
CA GLY A 525 16.66 5.37 46.87
C GLY A 525 16.42 6.44 45.80
N GLN A 526 15.91 6.02 44.65
CA GLN A 526 15.63 6.90 43.50
C GLN A 526 14.20 6.74 43.00
N VAL A 527 13.63 7.83 42.48
CA VAL A 527 12.38 7.83 41.73
C VAL A 527 12.63 7.20 40.37
N ILE A 528 11.78 6.25 39.98
CA ILE A 528 11.79 5.66 38.64
C ILE A 528 10.82 6.45 37.77
N TYR A 529 11.31 6.91 36.62
CA TYR A 529 10.45 7.41 35.55
C TYR A 529 10.39 6.33 34.49
N HIS A 530 9.17 5.86 34.20
CA HIS A 530 8.93 4.92 33.14
C HIS A 530 7.52 5.11 32.62
N MET A 531 7.31 4.88 31.32
CA MET A 531 6.02 5.11 30.71
C MET A 531 5.79 4.20 29.51
N ASN A 532 4.52 4.00 29.19
CA ASN A 532 4.09 3.33 27.97
C ASN A 532 2.98 4.16 27.32
N ILE A 533 2.87 4.08 26.01
CA ILE A 533 1.72 4.57 25.27
C ILE A 533 1.20 3.43 24.41
N SER A 534 -0.07 3.08 24.59
CA SER A 534 -0.75 2.12 23.72
C SER A 534 -1.86 2.79 22.94
N SER A 535 -2.18 2.19 21.80
CA SER A 535 -3.26 2.58 20.91
C SER A 535 -3.72 1.34 20.15
N PRO A 536 -4.89 1.38 19.51
CA PRO A 536 -5.16 0.43 18.44
C PRO A 536 -4.03 0.48 17.41
N PRO A 537 -3.65 -0.68 16.84
CA PRO A 537 -2.60 -0.77 15.82
C PRO A 537 -3.01 -0.08 14.51
N GLU A 538 -4.31 0.00 14.28
CA GLU A 538 -4.98 0.23 13.02
C GLU A 538 -6.31 0.87 13.34
N ILE A 539 -6.64 1.92 12.60
CA ILE A 539 -7.91 2.62 12.69
C ILE A 539 -8.36 2.96 11.29
N SER A 540 -9.62 2.70 11.00
CA SER A 540 -10.20 2.95 9.71
C SER A 540 -11.33 3.99 9.80
N GLY A 541 -11.64 4.68 8.70
CA GLY A 541 -12.82 5.53 8.65
C GLY A 541 -13.20 6.02 7.26
N GLU A 542 -14.41 6.55 7.11
CA GLU A 542 -14.90 7.03 5.82
C GLU A 542 -14.08 8.20 5.26
N PRO A 543 -13.92 8.31 3.93
CA PRO A 543 -13.22 9.41 3.27
C PRO A 543 -13.69 10.78 3.72
N GLY A 544 -12.73 11.68 3.92
CA GLY A 544 -12.99 13.05 4.37
C GLY A 544 -13.57 13.17 5.78
N LYS A 545 -13.67 12.09 6.56
CA LYS A 545 -14.07 12.15 7.98
C LYS A 545 -12.87 12.30 8.89
N THR A 546 -13.13 12.80 10.09
CA THR A 546 -12.15 12.81 11.17
C THR A 546 -12.31 11.56 12.01
N VAL A 547 -11.29 10.70 12.04
CA VAL A 547 -11.20 9.57 12.97
C VAL A 547 -10.52 10.02 14.26
N LYS A 548 -10.90 9.37 15.36
CA LYS A 548 -10.34 9.61 16.70
C LYS A 548 -9.54 8.40 17.11
N ILE A 549 -8.22 8.56 17.18
CA ILE A 549 -7.30 7.52 17.63
C ILE A 549 -7.26 7.54 19.15
N PRO A 550 -7.81 6.54 19.87
CA PRO A 550 -7.66 6.48 21.31
C PRO A 550 -6.21 6.11 21.66
N LEU A 551 -5.65 6.85 22.60
CA LEU A 551 -4.29 6.66 23.13
C LEU A 551 -4.41 6.44 24.63
N LYS A 552 -3.79 5.40 25.18
CA LYS A 552 -3.61 5.19 26.61
C LYS A 552 -2.18 5.55 26.98
N VAL A 553 -2.01 6.60 27.76
CA VAL A 553 -0.70 7.05 28.27
C VAL A 553 -0.56 6.56 29.70
N MET A 554 0.42 5.71 29.93
CA MET A 554 0.62 5.02 31.20
C MET A 554 1.88 5.54 31.86
N ASN A 555 1.75 6.04 33.09
CA ASN A 555 2.88 6.32 33.95
C ASN A 555 3.14 5.10 34.83
N HIS A 556 4.30 4.47 34.63
CA HIS A 556 4.76 3.34 35.42
C HIS A 556 5.75 3.75 36.52
N GLY A 557 5.95 5.06 36.73
CA GLY A 557 6.68 5.57 37.87
C GLY A 557 5.79 5.77 39.10
N PRO A 558 6.34 5.78 40.32
CA PRO A 558 5.58 6.00 41.56
C PRO A 558 5.15 7.46 41.77
N LYS A 559 5.64 8.40 40.94
CA LYS A 559 5.30 9.83 41.05
C LYS A 559 4.57 10.33 39.82
N GLN A 560 3.70 11.30 40.04
CA GLN A 560 3.04 12.04 38.97
C GLN A 560 4.09 12.60 38.00
N ASP A 561 3.82 12.46 36.71
CA ASP A 561 4.64 12.98 35.63
C ASP A 561 3.75 13.68 34.59
N THR A 562 4.36 14.50 33.74
CA THR A 562 3.70 15.16 32.62
C THR A 562 4.41 14.81 31.32
N TYR A 563 3.64 14.40 30.32
CA TYR A 563 4.16 13.97 29.04
C TYR A 563 3.83 14.99 27.93
N THR A 564 4.83 15.28 27.11
CA THR A 564 4.70 16.03 25.85
C THR A 564 4.67 15.08 24.67
N PHE A 565 4.05 15.48 23.56
CA PHE A 565 3.87 14.61 22.39
C PHE A 565 4.48 15.19 21.12
N THR A 566 5.05 14.33 20.29
CA THR A 566 5.27 14.58 18.87
C THR A 566 4.41 13.63 18.05
N VAL A 567 3.83 14.13 16.96
CA VAL A 567 2.97 13.37 16.05
C VAL A 567 3.49 13.55 14.64
N SER A 568 3.68 12.45 13.91
CA SER A 568 4.12 12.42 12.52
C SER A 568 3.40 11.33 11.75
N ASP A 569 3.40 11.39 10.42
CA ASP A 569 2.83 10.35 9.57
C ASP A 569 3.71 10.06 8.33
N SER A 570 3.42 8.98 7.61
CA SER A 570 4.18 8.56 6.42
C SER A 570 3.72 9.22 5.13
N SER A 571 2.45 9.66 5.06
CA SER A 571 1.78 10.06 3.81
C SER A 571 1.45 11.56 3.74
N GLY A 572 1.92 12.36 4.71
CA GLY A 572 1.78 13.83 4.73
C GLY A 572 0.37 14.34 5.07
N TRP A 573 -0.43 13.55 5.79
CA TRP A 573 -1.80 13.88 6.16
C TRP A 573 -1.91 15.04 7.14
N ILE A 574 -3.10 15.64 7.24
CA ILE A 574 -3.37 16.71 8.19
C ILE A 574 -3.64 16.12 9.58
N LEU A 575 -2.62 16.15 10.44
CA LEU A 575 -2.67 15.61 11.80
C LEU A 575 -3.14 16.63 12.84
N GLY A 576 -3.91 16.16 13.82
CA GLY A 576 -4.26 16.94 15.01
C GLY A 576 -3.08 17.15 15.95
N GLN A 577 -3.20 18.12 16.86
CA GLN A 577 -2.23 18.34 17.94
C GLN A 577 -2.71 17.70 19.24
N LEU A 578 -1.77 17.16 20.02
CA LEU A 578 -2.01 16.68 21.37
C LEU A 578 -1.50 17.71 22.38
N ALA A 579 -2.31 17.99 23.40
CA ALA A 579 -1.88 18.78 24.54
C ALA A 579 -1.07 17.91 25.52
N ASP A 580 -0.22 18.56 26.31
CA ASP A 580 0.49 17.89 27.39
C ASP A 580 -0.48 17.19 28.34
N VAL A 581 -0.09 16.01 28.82
CA VAL A 581 -0.90 15.23 29.72
C VAL A 581 -0.16 14.94 31.01
N THR A 582 -0.75 15.37 32.14
CA THR A 582 -0.29 14.96 33.46
C THR A 582 -0.99 13.67 33.85
N VAL A 583 -0.20 12.68 34.30
CA VAL A 583 -0.64 11.35 34.72
C VAL A 583 -0.03 11.07 36.08
N ASP A 584 -0.85 10.72 37.06
CA ASP A 584 -0.39 10.33 38.39
C ASP A 584 0.52 9.10 38.34
N GLY A 585 1.25 8.83 39.42
CA GLY A 585 2.08 7.63 39.49
C GLY A 585 1.23 6.36 39.36
N ILE A 586 1.75 5.34 38.68
CA ILE A 586 1.09 4.04 38.48
C ILE A 586 -0.34 4.20 37.96
N SER A 587 -0.50 5.04 36.95
CA SER A 587 -1.81 5.42 36.45
C SER A 587 -1.82 5.48 34.94
N VAL A 588 -3.01 5.33 34.38
CA VAL A 588 -3.27 5.41 32.95
C VAL A 588 -4.21 6.56 32.66
N LYS A 589 -3.93 7.30 31.59
CA LYS A 589 -4.78 8.37 31.09
C LYS A 589 -5.06 8.17 29.62
N THR A 590 -6.35 8.05 29.31
CA THR A 590 -6.82 7.94 27.93
C THR A 590 -6.99 9.32 27.32
N MET A 591 -6.61 9.46 26.05
CA MET A 591 -6.79 10.66 25.24
C MET A 591 -7.10 10.27 23.80
N SER A 592 -7.36 11.24 22.92
CA SER A 592 -7.60 10.96 21.51
C SER A 592 -6.87 11.93 20.60
N LEU A 593 -6.23 11.38 19.56
CA LEU A 593 -5.69 12.15 18.45
C LEU A 593 -6.74 12.19 17.33
N ASN A 594 -7.09 13.40 16.89
CA ASN A 594 -7.97 13.58 15.74
C ASN A 594 -7.14 13.56 14.45
N VAL A 595 -7.55 12.76 13.47
CA VAL A 595 -6.90 12.65 12.16
C VAL A 595 -7.96 12.85 11.09
N THR A 596 -7.74 13.79 10.16
CA THR A 596 -8.67 14.00 9.05
C THR A 596 -8.22 13.15 7.88
N LEU A 597 -9.06 12.19 7.50
CA LEU A 597 -8.78 11.25 6.42
C LEU A 597 -8.86 11.96 5.05
N PRO A 598 -8.01 11.59 4.08
CA PRO A 598 -8.12 12.09 2.71
C PRO A 598 -9.45 11.68 2.06
N ALA A 599 -9.75 12.28 0.91
CA ALA A 599 -11.00 12.03 0.18
C ALA A 599 -10.94 10.78 -0.71
N MET A 600 -9.74 10.30 -1.01
CA MET A 600 -9.51 9.08 -1.78
C MET A 600 -9.68 7.87 -0.86
N ARG A 601 -10.49 6.90 -1.30
CA ARG A 601 -10.72 5.61 -0.61
C ARG A 601 -9.49 4.73 -0.72
N GLY A 602 -9.26 3.86 0.25
CA GLY A 602 -8.12 2.94 0.25
C GLY A 602 -6.76 3.58 0.59
N GLU A 603 -6.69 4.90 0.76
CA GLU A 603 -5.47 5.57 1.20
C GLU A 603 -5.08 5.16 2.63
N GLU A 604 -3.79 4.97 2.86
CA GLU A 604 -3.25 4.59 4.16
C GLU A 604 -2.10 5.52 4.61
N SER A 605 -1.98 5.73 5.93
CA SER A 605 -0.84 6.41 6.53
C SER A 605 -0.49 5.83 7.90
N ILE A 606 0.81 5.66 8.19
CA ILE A 606 1.29 5.22 9.49
C ILE A 606 1.56 6.44 10.37
N ILE A 607 0.70 6.65 11.36
CA ILE A 607 0.81 7.74 12.33
C ILE A 607 1.65 7.28 13.51
N THR A 608 2.72 8.02 13.81
CA THR A 608 3.58 7.78 14.97
C THR A 608 3.35 8.86 16.01
N VAL A 609 2.92 8.46 17.21
CA VAL A 609 2.77 9.34 18.38
C VAL A 609 3.87 8.99 19.37
N THR A 610 4.79 9.93 19.63
CA THR A 610 5.84 9.75 20.64
C THR A 610 5.57 10.62 21.85
N ALA A 611 5.45 10.00 23.01
CA ALA A 611 5.33 10.64 24.30
C ALA A 611 6.70 10.74 24.99
N ILE A 612 6.97 11.89 25.61
CA ILE A 612 8.25 12.22 26.23
C ILE A 612 7.97 12.73 27.64
N SER A 613 8.59 12.13 28.66
CA SER A 613 8.50 12.60 30.05
C SER A 613 9.14 13.98 30.22
N LYS A 614 8.47 14.87 30.94
CA LYS A 614 9.04 16.15 31.35
C LYS A 614 9.95 16.03 32.56
N ALA A 615 9.72 15.04 33.43
CA ALA A 615 10.55 14.82 34.60
C ALA A 615 11.90 14.18 34.22
N ASP A 616 11.92 13.32 33.19
CA ASP A 616 13.13 12.73 32.62
C ASP A 616 12.99 12.57 31.09
N ALA A 617 13.60 13.49 30.34
CA ALA A 617 13.50 13.51 28.87
C ALA A 617 14.13 12.29 28.17
N SER A 618 14.88 11.43 28.88
CA SER A 618 15.36 10.16 28.34
C SER A 618 14.27 9.08 28.29
N VAL A 619 13.19 9.26 29.06
CA VAL A 619 12.04 8.37 29.08
C VAL A 619 11.07 8.77 27.98
N THR A 620 10.99 7.92 26.95
CA THR A 620 10.12 8.11 25.80
C THR A 620 9.42 6.81 25.45
N ALA A 621 8.18 6.87 24.96
CA ALA A 621 7.49 5.75 24.34
C ALA A 621 6.75 6.20 23.08
N SER A 622 6.62 5.32 22.10
CA SER A 622 5.96 5.63 20.84
C SER A 622 4.90 4.59 20.51
N ALA A 623 3.72 5.06 20.12
CA ALA A 623 2.67 4.27 19.49
C ALA A 623 2.71 4.53 17.99
N ARG A 624 2.57 3.47 17.18
CA ARG A 624 2.45 3.54 15.72
C ARG A 624 1.10 2.99 15.34
N ILE A 625 0.37 3.73 14.51
CA ILE A 625 -1.01 3.44 14.15
C ILE A 625 -1.13 3.48 12.63
N SER A 626 -1.42 2.37 11.99
CA SER A 626 -1.91 2.36 10.60
C SER A 626 -3.27 3.05 10.58
N VAL A 627 -3.46 3.99 9.67
CA VAL A 627 -4.76 4.64 9.49
C VAL A 627 -5.19 4.47 8.06
N LEU A 628 -6.30 3.77 7.87
CA LEU A 628 -6.83 3.43 6.57
C LEU A 628 -8.11 4.23 6.28
N VAL A 629 -8.20 4.78 5.07
CA VAL A 629 -9.47 5.31 4.56
C VAL A 629 -10.31 4.17 4.03
N HIS A 630 -11.53 4.03 4.56
CA HIS A 630 -12.45 2.95 4.21
C HIS A 630 -12.51 2.78 2.70
N PRO A 631 -12.13 1.61 2.22
CA PRO A 631 -12.00 1.33 0.80
C PRO A 631 -13.37 1.37 0.10
N GLY A 632 -14.48 1.02 0.77
CA GLY A 632 -15.80 1.19 0.16
C GLY A 632 -16.83 0.19 0.65
N VAL A 633 -17.82 -0.05 -0.20
CA VAL A 633 -18.69 -1.22 -0.11
C VAL A 633 -17.87 -2.43 -0.57
N ASP A 634 -18.25 -3.59 -0.05
CA ASP A 634 -17.85 -4.91 -0.51
C ASP A 634 -19.18 -5.51 -1.01
N SER A 635 -19.35 -5.53 -2.33
CA SER A 635 -20.64 -5.70 -2.99
C SER A 635 -21.10 -7.17 -2.99
N ASP A 636 -20.17 -8.12 -2.91
CA ASP A 636 -20.46 -9.55 -2.89
C ASP A 636 -20.17 -10.26 -1.54
N ASN A 637 -19.52 -9.56 -0.61
CA ASN A 637 -19.18 -9.95 0.77
C ASN A 637 -18.11 -11.04 0.88
N ASP A 638 -17.07 -10.98 0.05
CA ASP A 638 -15.93 -11.89 0.12
C ASP A 638 -14.73 -11.38 0.93
N ASN A 639 -14.89 -10.20 1.55
CA ASN A 639 -13.89 -9.47 2.32
C ASN A 639 -12.85 -8.68 1.49
N SER A 640 -12.98 -8.63 0.17
CA SER A 640 -12.34 -7.64 -0.69
C SER A 640 -13.30 -6.47 -0.98
N PRO A 641 -12.92 -5.22 -0.71
CA PRO A 641 -13.76 -4.06 -1.03
C PRO A 641 -13.71 -3.74 -2.53
N ASP A 642 -14.83 -3.31 -3.12
CA ASP A 642 -15.00 -3.00 -4.56
C ASP A 642 -13.90 -2.11 -5.20
N VAL A 643 -13.14 -1.35 -4.40
CA VAL A 643 -12.06 -0.49 -4.90
C VAL A 643 -10.71 -1.21 -5.06
N TRP A 644 -10.61 -2.42 -4.53
CA TRP A 644 -9.44 -3.30 -4.52
C TRP A 644 -9.82 -4.73 -4.94
N ASP A 645 -11.04 -4.87 -5.44
CA ASP A 645 -11.62 -6.09 -5.90
C ASP A 645 -11.80 -5.96 -7.40
N ASP A 646 -10.97 -6.67 -8.15
CA ASP A 646 -11.04 -6.69 -9.60
C ASP A 646 -12.33 -7.36 -10.11
N PHE A 647 -13.04 -8.08 -9.22
CA PHE A 647 -14.28 -8.82 -9.46
C PHE A 647 -15.36 -8.52 -8.41
N ASP A 648 -15.68 -7.24 -8.21
CA ASP A 648 -16.62 -6.70 -7.21
C ASP A 648 -18.06 -7.28 -7.14
N ASP A 649 -18.40 -8.24 -8.00
CA ASP A 649 -19.69 -8.94 -8.05
C ASP A 649 -19.56 -10.49 -7.91
N ASP A 650 -18.35 -11.07 -7.84
CA ASP A 650 -18.10 -12.51 -7.67
C ASP A 650 -17.35 -12.84 -6.36
N PRO A 651 -18.04 -13.35 -5.33
CA PRO A 651 -17.45 -13.51 -3.99
C PRO A 651 -16.46 -14.68 -3.87
N ASN A 652 -16.02 -15.23 -5.00
CA ASN A 652 -15.00 -16.26 -5.08
C ASN A 652 -13.78 -15.78 -5.86
N GLU A 653 -13.72 -14.53 -6.30
CA GLU A 653 -12.61 -13.93 -7.04
C GLU A 653 -12.43 -12.50 -6.57
N TRP A 654 -11.20 -12.08 -6.30
CA TRP A 654 -10.95 -10.72 -5.80
C TRP A 654 -9.64 -10.10 -6.27
N VAL A 655 -8.75 -10.92 -6.84
CA VAL A 655 -7.45 -10.54 -7.36
C VAL A 655 -7.35 -11.12 -8.76
N ASP A 656 -6.85 -10.29 -9.65
CA ASP A 656 -6.44 -10.63 -11.01
C ASP A 656 -4.93 -10.34 -11.10
N THR A 657 -4.08 -11.32 -10.77
CA THR A 657 -2.63 -11.08 -10.62
C THR A 657 -1.98 -10.64 -11.93
N ASP A 658 -2.47 -11.13 -13.07
CA ASP A 658 -1.97 -10.79 -14.40
C ASP A 658 -2.88 -9.81 -15.18
N GLY A 659 -4.06 -9.49 -14.64
CA GLY A 659 -4.99 -8.52 -15.21
C GLY A 659 -5.72 -9.01 -16.45
N ASP A 660 -5.80 -10.33 -16.66
CA ASP A 660 -6.39 -10.93 -17.87
C ASP A 660 -7.93 -10.94 -17.86
N GLY A 661 -8.54 -10.62 -16.72
CA GLY A 661 -9.98 -10.61 -16.46
C GLY A 661 -10.52 -11.96 -15.96
N THR A 662 -9.65 -12.89 -15.59
CA THR A 662 -9.96 -14.14 -14.90
C THR A 662 -9.37 -14.08 -13.49
N GLY A 663 -10.20 -14.19 -12.46
CA GLY A 663 -9.67 -14.13 -11.10
C GLY A 663 -8.85 -15.37 -10.76
N ASN A 664 -7.83 -15.19 -9.93
CA ASN A 664 -6.86 -16.19 -9.50
C ASN A 664 -7.45 -17.52 -8.97
N ASN A 665 -8.66 -17.54 -8.39
CA ASN A 665 -9.22 -18.82 -7.92
C ASN A 665 -9.78 -19.68 -9.08
N THR A 666 -10.06 -19.05 -10.22
CA THR A 666 -10.53 -19.67 -11.46
C THR A 666 -9.41 -19.80 -12.48
N ASP A 667 -8.46 -18.87 -12.45
CA ASP A 667 -7.25 -18.97 -13.22
C ASP A 667 -6.42 -20.18 -12.78
N THR A 668 -5.74 -20.77 -13.75
CA THR A 668 -4.88 -21.93 -13.56
C THR A 668 -3.40 -21.58 -13.72
N ASP A 669 -3.09 -20.33 -14.02
CA ASP A 669 -1.78 -19.75 -14.32
C ASP A 669 -1.83 -18.26 -13.91
N ASP A 670 -1.82 -18.01 -12.59
CA ASP A 670 -2.21 -16.72 -12.00
C ASP A 670 -1.31 -15.52 -12.41
N ASP A 671 -0.09 -15.75 -12.88
CA ASP A 671 0.81 -14.71 -13.40
C ASP A 671 1.02 -14.78 -14.92
N ASN A 672 0.30 -15.68 -15.60
CA ASN A 672 0.29 -15.92 -17.04
C ASN A 672 1.69 -16.11 -17.64
N ASP A 673 2.61 -16.72 -16.89
CA ASP A 673 3.97 -16.99 -17.33
C ASP A 673 4.09 -18.27 -18.16
N GLY A 674 2.99 -19.02 -18.27
CA GLY A 674 2.87 -20.26 -19.03
C GLY A 674 3.09 -21.52 -18.18
N MET A 675 3.36 -21.38 -16.89
CA MET A 675 3.39 -22.46 -15.92
C MET A 675 2.11 -22.46 -15.10
N ALA A 676 1.39 -23.59 -15.11
CA ALA A 676 0.19 -23.66 -14.30
C ALA A 676 0.54 -23.64 -12.80
N ASP A 677 -0.24 -22.92 -11.99
CA ASP A 677 -0.22 -22.86 -10.53
C ASP A 677 0.09 -24.19 -9.82
N THR A 678 -0.51 -25.27 -10.34
CA THR A 678 -0.39 -26.62 -9.78
C THR A 678 0.98 -27.26 -10.03
N TYR A 679 1.66 -26.86 -11.10
CA TYR A 679 3.03 -27.23 -11.42
C TYR A 679 3.99 -26.47 -10.52
N GLU A 680 3.81 -25.16 -10.39
CA GLU A 680 4.71 -24.32 -9.62
C GLU A 680 4.68 -24.66 -8.13
N LYS A 681 3.47 -24.78 -7.55
CA LYS A 681 3.28 -25.29 -6.17
C LYS A 681 3.87 -26.67 -5.95
N LYS A 682 4.04 -27.49 -6.99
CA LYS A 682 4.63 -28.83 -6.88
C LYS A 682 6.16 -28.78 -6.84
N TYR A 683 6.76 -27.76 -7.43
CA TYR A 683 8.22 -27.59 -7.54
C TYR A 683 8.76 -26.42 -6.72
N ASP A 684 7.96 -25.91 -5.77
CA ASP A 684 8.32 -24.77 -4.91
C ASP A 684 8.74 -23.53 -5.73
N LEU A 685 8.06 -23.29 -6.85
CA LEU A 685 8.09 -22.08 -7.68
C LEU A 685 6.99 -21.09 -7.24
N GLU A 686 6.93 -19.88 -7.80
CA GLU A 686 6.13 -18.73 -7.32
C GLU A 686 4.95 -18.38 -8.27
N PRO A 687 3.71 -18.88 -8.00
CA PRO A 687 2.53 -18.72 -8.89
C PRO A 687 1.98 -17.32 -9.08
N PHE A 688 2.68 -16.30 -8.63
CA PHE A 688 2.22 -14.91 -8.72
C PHE A 688 3.35 -13.98 -9.20
N ASP A 689 4.45 -14.54 -9.69
CA ASP A 689 5.66 -13.87 -10.12
C ASP A 689 6.21 -14.51 -11.40
N ALA A 690 5.70 -14.03 -12.54
CA ALA A 690 6.07 -14.51 -13.87
C ALA A 690 7.57 -14.44 -14.22
N GLU A 691 8.38 -13.73 -13.42
CA GLU A 691 9.83 -13.69 -13.60
C GLU A 691 10.48 -15.06 -13.30
N ASP A 692 9.83 -15.90 -12.48
CA ASP A 692 10.39 -17.17 -12.08
C ASP A 692 10.37 -18.24 -13.19
N ALA A 693 9.44 -18.19 -14.17
CA ALA A 693 9.50 -18.97 -15.42
C ALA A 693 10.86 -18.89 -16.13
N SER A 694 11.53 -17.75 -16.01
CA SER A 694 12.81 -17.47 -16.66
C SER A 694 14.04 -17.90 -15.83
N GLN A 695 13.84 -18.31 -14.58
CA GLN A 695 14.92 -18.72 -13.68
C GLN A 695 15.37 -20.17 -13.96
N ASP A 696 16.60 -20.47 -13.56
CA ASP A 696 17.25 -21.79 -13.64
C ASP A 696 17.78 -22.14 -12.23
N PRO A 697 16.94 -22.70 -11.35
CA PRO A 697 17.28 -22.95 -9.95
C PRO A 697 18.35 -24.02 -9.74
N ASP A 698 18.47 -24.97 -10.67
CA ASP A 698 19.38 -26.11 -10.56
C ASP A 698 20.65 -26.03 -11.42
N GLU A 699 20.77 -24.94 -12.19
CA GLU A 699 21.91 -24.53 -13.01
C GLU A 699 22.24 -25.51 -14.16
N ASP A 700 21.23 -26.17 -14.73
CA ASP A 700 21.41 -27.10 -15.84
C ASP A 700 21.31 -26.45 -17.24
N GLY A 701 20.90 -25.18 -17.27
CA GLY A 701 20.81 -24.34 -18.46
C GLY A 701 19.43 -24.31 -19.13
N TYR A 702 18.40 -24.90 -18.52
CA TYR A 702 17.00 -24.75 -18.93
C TYR A 702 16.23 -23.90 -17.91
N SER A 703 15.29 -23.09 -18.38
CA SER A 703 14.44 -22.31 -17.49
C SER A 703 13.30 -23.16 -16.91
N ASN A 704 12.72 -22.72 -15.80
CA ASN A 704 11.56 -23.35 -15.17
C ASN A 704 10.42 -23.63 -16.18
N LEU A 705 10.14 -22.68 -17.08
CA LEU A 705 9.14 -22.82 -18.14
C LEU A 705 9.55 -23.87 -19.20
N GLU A 706 10.82 -23.89 -19.60
CA GLU A 706 11.31 -24.91 -20.56
C GLU A 706 11.20 -26.33 -19.99
N GLU A 707 11.40 -26.45 -18.67
CA GLU A 707 11.23 -27.70 -17.93
C GLU A 707 9.77 -28.08 -17.71
N HIS A 708 8.91 -27.09 -17.47
CA HIS A 708 7.45 -27.26 -17.40
C HIS A 708 6.92 -27.86 -18.70
N ASP A 709 7.26 -27.23 -19.82
CA ASP A 709 6.87 -27.67 -21.17
C ASP A 709 7.37 -29.08 -21.48
N ALA A 710 8.56 -29.43 -21.00
CA ALA A 710 9.15 -30.75 -21.18
C ALA A 710 8.67 -31.79 -20.16
N SER A 711 7.85 -31.40 -19.18
CA SER A 711 7.45 -32.22 -18.03
C SER A 711 8.64 -32.80 -17.26
N THR A 712 9.71 -32.01 -17.12
CA THR A 712 10.92 -32.37 -16.39
C THR A 712 10.92 -31.73 -14.99
N ASN A 713 12.04 -31.66 -14.27
CA ASN A 713 12.03 -31.27 -12.86
C ASN A 713 12.98 -30.08 -12.66
N PRO A 714 12.44 -28.86 -12.44
CA PRO A 714 13.19 -27.60 -12.35
C PRO A 714 14.13 -27.46 -11.13
N ASN A 715 14.25 -28.53 -10.35
CA ASN A 715 15.09 -28.59 -9.16
C ASN A 715 16.02 -29.82 -9.17
N ASP A 716 16.12 -30.53 -10.30
CA ASP A 716 16.99 -31.69 -10.46
C ASP A 716 17.74 -31.62 -11.81
N PRO A 717 19.04 -31.27 -11.80
CA PRO A 717 19.78 -30.96 -13.03
C PRO A 717 20.07 -32.20 -13.90
N GLU A 718 19.66 -33.39 -13.45
CA GLU A 718 19.69 -34.64 -14.24
C GLU A 718 18.33 -34.97 -14.87
N SER A 719 17.29 -34.19 -14.57
CA SER A 719 15.93 -34.32 -15.03
C SER A 719 15.57 -33.07 -15.82
N HIS A 720 16.15 -33.00 -17.02
CA HIS A 720 16.08 -31.86 -17.91
C HIS A 720 15.40 -32.23 -19.24
N PRO A 721 14.89 -31.26 -20.01
CA PRO A 721 14.24 -31.50 -21.29
C PRO A 721 15.05 -32.43 -22.20
N SER A 722 14.40 -33.47 -22.73
CA SER A 722 15.02 -34.34 -23.73
C SER A 722 14.93 -33.64 -25.09
N PRO A 723 16.00 -33.57 -25.91
CA PRO A 723 15.96 -32.85 -27.18
C PRO A 723 14.97 -33.51 -28.16
N GLU A 724 13.76 -32.94 -28.25
CA GLU A 724 12.73 -33.29 -29.23
C GLU A 724 12.98 -32.60 -30.60
N PRO A 725 12.41 -33.12 -31.71
CA PRO A 725 12.79 -32.72 -33.07
C PRO A 725 12.34 -31.27 -33.38
N PRO A 726 13.07 -30.54 -34.24
CA PRO A 726 12.93 -29.09 -34.35
C PRO A 726 11.56 -28.66 -34.91
N PRO A 727 11.04 -27.47 -34.51
CA PRO A 727 9.80 -26.92 -35.04
C PRO A 727 9.90 -26.76 -36.57
N GLN A 728 8.79 -26.97 -37.28
CA GLN A 728 8.74 -26.92 -38.75
C GLN A 728 9.06 -25.51 -39.31
N TYR A 729 8.95 -24.47 -38.47
CA TYR A 729 9.29 -23.07 -38.76
C TYR A 729 10.17 -22.53 -37.62
N THR A 730 11.50 -22.62 -37.78
CA THR A 730 12.47 -22.30 -36.72
C THR A 730 12.88 -20.82 -36.66
N SER A 731 12.42 -19.98 -37.60
CA SER A 731 12.80 -18.55 -37.73
C SER A 731 11.99 -17.87 -38.85
N GLY A 732 11.76 -16.56 -38.73
CA GLY A 732 11.08 -15.72 -39.72
C GLY A 732 9.56 -15.67 -39.56
N VAL A 733 9.07 -15.81 -38.33
CA VAL A 733 7.64 -15.84 -37.99
C VAL A 733 7.29 -14.56 -37.23
N PHE A 734 6.16 -13.96 -37.61
CA PHE A 734 5.61 -12.76 -37.01
C PHE A 734 4.35 -13.15 -36.23
N THR A 735 4.23 -12.74 -34.98
CA THR A 735 3.06 -12.95 -34.12
C THR A 735 2.29 -11.65 -33.99
N VAL A 736 0.98 -11.67 -34.19
CA VAL A 736 0.12 -10.49 -34.05
C VAL A 736 -0.15 -10.23 -32.57
N ILE A 737 0.29 -9.09 -32.06
CA ILE A 737 -0.03 -8.61 -30.69
C ILE A 737 -1.03 -7.45 -30.71
N GLY A 738 -1.14 -6.75 -31.86
CA GLY A 738 -2.01 -5.58 -32.06
C GLY A 738 -1.28 -4.26 -31.80
N ALA A 739 -1.60 -3.22 -32.57
CA ALA A 739 -1.06 -1.88 -32.35
C ALA A 739 -1.80 -1.20 -31.19
N GLU A 740 -1.06 -0.87 -30.12
CA GLU A 740 -1.59 -0.12 -28.98
C GLU A 740 -2.28 1.17 -29.46
N GLY A 741 -3.53 1.37 -29.02
CA GLY A 741 -4.34 2.53 -29.39
C GLY A 741 -5.29 2.38 -30.60
N ARG A 742 -5.30 1.26 -31.34
CA ARG A 742 -6.22 1.07 -32.49
C ARG A 742 -7.11 -0.18 -32.47
N GLY A 743 -6.95 -1.05 -31.48
CA GLY A 743 -7.74 -2.27 -31.29
C GLY A 743 -6.87 -3.53 -31.31
N LYS A 744 -7.35 -4.62 -30.67
CA LYS A 744 -6.64 -5.91 -30.60
C LYS A 744 -6.62 -6.55 -32.01
N GLY A 745 -5.63 -6.21 -32.87
CA GLY A 745 -5.40 -6.90 -34.16
C GLY A 745 -4.86 -6.08 -35.36
N THR A 746 -4.79 -4.75 -35.28
CA THR A 746 -4.34 -3.92 -36.42
C THR A 746 -2.82 -3.99 -36.62
N ILE A 747 -2.38 -4.24 -37.86
CA ILE A 747 -0.98 -4.19 -38.28
C ILE A 747 -0.75 -2.95 -39.15
N LEU A 748 0.32 -2.21 -38.86
CA LEU A 748 0.74 -1.04 -39.64
C LEU A 748 2.10 -1.32 -40.27
N ALA A 749 2.26 -1.03 -41.56
CA ALA A 749 3.51 -1.23 -42.28
C ALA A 749 3.92 0.03 -43.06
N ASP A 750 5.09 0.59 -42.73
CA ASP A 750 5.65 1.80 -43.35
C ASP A 750 6.91 1.46 -44.16
N TYR A 751 6.93 1.84 -45.45
CA TYR A 751 8.07 1.62 -46.34
C TYR A 751 9.11 2.71 -46.11
N LEU A 752 10.14 2.43 -45.31
CA LEU A 752 11.08 3.46 -44.84
C LEU A 752 12.17 3.78 -45.86
N PHE A 753 12.79 2.78 -46.47
CA PHE A 753 13.96 2.98 -47.32
C PHE A 753 14.08 1.92 -48.43
N ASP A 754 14.52 2.39 -49.61
CA ASP A 754 14.80 1.60 -50.81
C ASP A 754 16.28 1.75 -51.22
N GLY A 755 17.08 0.72 -50.96
CA GLY A 755 18.50 0.67 -51.31
C GLY A 755 18.82 -0.17 -52.54
N GLY A 756 17.85 -0.92 -53.08
CA GLY A 756 18.05 -1.91 -54.16
C GLY A 756 17.68 -1.38 -55.55
N ASP A 757 18.32 -1.89 -56.62
CA ASP A 757 17.94 -1.56 -58.02
C ASP A 757 16.71 -2.37 -58.50
N TYR A 758 16.15 -3.26 -57.67
CA TYR A 758 15.04 -4.15 -58.05
C TYR A 758 13.67 -3.65 -57.60
N GLU A 759 12.76 -3.50 -58.58
CA GLU A 759 11.41 -2.96 -58.37
C GLU A 759 10.37 -4.07 -58.07
N GLY A 760 10.41 -4.59 -56.84
CA GLY A 760 9.66 -5.75 -56.36
C GLY A 760 8.31 -5.51 -55.68
N GLU A 761 7.68 -6.59 -55.19
CA GLU A 761 6.51 -6.53 -54.30
C GLU A 761 6.75 -7.34 -53.01
N LEU A 762 6.46 -6.73 -51.85
CA LEU A 762 6.46 -7.40 -50.54
C LEU A 762 5.03 -7.69 -50.10
N GLY A 763 4.77 -8.92 -49.67
CA GLY A 763 3.47 -9.34 -49.18
C GLY A 763 3.55 -10.11 -47.87
N ILE A 764 2.45 -10.12 -47.14
CA ILE A 764 2.27 -10.84 -45.87
C ILE A 764 1.15 -11.87 -46.00
N PHE A 765 1.30 -13.03 -45.36
CA PHE A 765 0.28 -14.09 -45.36
C PHE A 765 0.23 -14.83 -44.03
N SER A 766 -0.98 -15.12 -43.57
CA SER A 766 -1.24 -15.91 -42.35
C SER A 766 -0.67 -17.32 -42.50
N LEU A 767 -0.08 -17.85 -41.42
CA LEU A 767 0.41 -19.22 -41.32
C LEU A 767 -0.67 -20.20 -40.88
N SER A 768 -1.84 -19.72 -40.46
CA SER A 768 -2.95 -20.58 -40.05
C SER A 768 -3.35 -21.55 -41.18
N GLY A 769 -3.24 -22.85 -40.92
CA GLY A 769 -3.52 -23.90 -41.92
C GLY A 769 -2.42 -24.13 -42.96
N MET A 770 -1.26 -23.47 -42.86
CA MET A 770 -0.11 -23.67 -43.78
C MET A 770 0.71 -24.93 -43.44
N GLU A 771 0.53 -25.50 -42.24
CA GLU A 771 1.13 -26.77 -41.81
C GLU A 771 0.68 -27.97 -42.66
N ALA A 772 -0.42 -27.81 -43.41
CA ALA A 772 -0.89 -28.78 -44.39
C ALA A 772 0.02 -28.90 -45.64
N PHE A 773 0.96 -27.97 -45.83
CA PHE A 773 1.88 -27.92 -46.97
C PHE A 773 3.33 -28.02 -46.53
N GLU A 774 4.15 -28.70 -47.32
CA GLU A 774 5.60 -28.73 -47.08
C GLU A 774 6.20 -27.34 -47.40
N PRO A 775 6.92 -26.69 -46.48
CA PRO A 775 7.52 -25.37 -46.71
C PRO A 775 8.39 -25.35 -47.97
N GLY A 776 8.20 -24.34 -48.83
CA GLY A 776 8.95 -24.20 -50.09
C GLY A 776 8.50 -25.12 -51.24
N SER A 777 7.50 -25.98 -51.02
CA SER A 777 6.86 -26.73 -52.12
C SER A 777 6.09 -25.80 -53.08
N PRO A 778 5.91 -26.17 -54.35
CA PRO A 778 5.08 -25.39 -55.29
C PRO A 778 3.67 -25.11 -54.77
N GLU A 779 3.09 -26.05 -54.01
CA GLU A 779 1.78 -25.92 -53.38
C GLU A 779 1.78 -24.88 -52.25
N PHE A 780 2.81 -24.88 -51.40
CA PHE A 780 3.01 -23.86 -50.36
C PHE A 780 3.15 -22.47 -50.96
N ILE A 781 3.99 -22.33 -52.00
CA ILE A 781 4.23 -21.05 -52.67
C ILE A 781 2.95 -20.54 -53.36
N ALA A 782 2.21 -21.43 -54.02
CA ALA A 782 0.95 -21.06 -54.67
C ALA A 782 -0.10 -20.57 -53.66
N GLU A 783 -0.20 -21.25 -52.51
CA GLU A 783 -1.15 -20.87 -51.47
C GLU A 783 -0.75 -19.56 -50.78
N ALA A 784 0.53 -19.36 -50.48
CA ALA A 784 1.04 -18.10 -49.93
C ALA A 784 0.76 -16.92 -50.86
N ILE A 785 1.08 -17.04 -52.16
CA ILE A 785 0.79 -15.98 -53.17
C ILE A 785 -0.73 -15.75 -53.29
N ARG A 786 -1.54 -16.81 -53.24
CA ARG A 786 -3.01 -16.67 -53.29
C ARG A 786 -3.55 -15.88 -52.09
N ARG A 787 -2.97 -16.09 -50.89
CA ARG A 787 -3.33 -15.37 -49.67
C ARG A 787 -2.89 -13.91 -49.73
N VAL A 788 -1.65 -13.64 -50.11
CA VAL A 788 -1.12 -12.27 -50.33
C VAL A 788 -2.00 -11.49 -51.29
N MET A 789 -2.41 -12.09 -52.42
CA MET A 789 -3.25 -11.45 -53.43
C MET A 789 -4.73 -11.37 -53.05
N SER A 790 -5.14 -11.91 -51.90
CA SER A 790 -6.55 -11.95 -51.50
C SER A 790 -7.05 -10.61 -50.97
N ASP A 791 -6.14 -9.80 -50.40
CA ASP A 791 -6.47 -8.54 -49.73
C ASP A 791 -7.51 -8.75 -48.60
N THR A 792 -7.24 -9.74 -47.74
CA THR A 792 -8.09 -10.13 -46.59
C THR A 792 -7.21 -10.51 -45.40
N GLU A 793 -7.79 -10.82 -44.24
CA GLU A 793 -7.09 -11.36 -43.05
C GLU A 793 -6.13 -12.53 -43.35
N ALA A 794 -6.30 -13.23 -44.48
CA ALA A 794 -5.38 -14.29 -44.91
C ALA A 794 -4.04 -13.76 -45.46
N GLY A 795 -4.00 -12.54 -45.99
CA GLY A 795 -2.80 -11.89 -46.52
C GLY A 795 -3.09 -10.63 -47.37
N HIS A 796 -2.08 -9.77 -47.43
CA HIS A 796 -2.09 -8.47 -48.11
C HIS A 796 -0.75 -8.21 -48.83
N ILE A 797 -0.77 -7.34 -49.84
CA ILE A 797 0.46 -6.83 -50.47
C ILE A 797 0.76 -5.48 -49.84
N VAL A 798 1.93 -5.36 -49.23
CA VAL A 798 2.33 -4.24 -48.37
C VAL A 798 3.17 -3.21 -49.13
N ILE A 799 3.99 -3.64 -50.09
CA ILE A 799 4.85 -2.75 -50.88
C ILE A 799 4.73 -3.08 -52.36
N ARG A 800 4.61 -2.03 -53.18
CA ARG A 800 4.71 -2.07 -54.63
C ARG A 800 5.79 -1.09 -55.08
N ASP A 801 7.04 -1.52 -55.05
CA ASP A 801 8.17 -0.61 -55.23
C ASP A 801 8.13 0.15 -56.58
N LYS A 802 7.59 -0.49 -57.62
CA LYS A 802 7.36 0.14 -58.92
C LYS A 802 6.34 1.29 -58.93
N GLU A 803 5.42 1.31 -57.97
CA GLU A 803 4.25 2.21 -57.91
C GLU A 803 4.27 3.13 -56.68
N GLN A 804 5.18 2.90 -55.74
CA GLN A 804 5.30 3.58 -54.45
C GLN A 804 6.78 3.79 -54.10
N GLY A 805 7.15 5.02 -53.75
CA GLY A 805 8.45 5.34 -53.20
C GLY A 805 8.50 5.11 -51.68
N ALA A 806 9.70 4.87 -51.17
CA ALA A 806 9.99 4.82 -49.74
C ALA A 806 9.94 6.22 -49.11
N ARG A 807 9.73 6.27 -47.79
CA ARG A 807 9.63 7.51 -47.00
C ARG A 807 10.88 8.36 -47.05
N PHE A 808 12.06 7.74 -47.05
CA PHE A 808 13.35 8.44 -47.06
C PHE A 808 14.07 8.30 -48.40
N ASP A 809 14.61 9.44 -48.85
CA ASP A 809 15.38 9.56 -50.09
C ASP A 809 16.84 9.90 -49.77
N GLY A 810 17.78 9.33 -50.53
CA GLY A 810 19.22 9.61 -50.39
C GLY A 810 20.06 8.39 -49.98
N PRO A 811 21.39 8.55 -49.83
CA PRO A 811 22.26 7.45 -49.46
C PRO A 811 22.14 7.09 -47.97
N LEU A 812 22.13 5.79 -47.65
CA LEU A 812 22.09 5.27 -46.28
C LEU A 812 23.46 4.70 -45.85
N GLY A 813 24.05 5.26 -44.80
CA GLY A 813 25.36 4.83 -44.28
C GLY A 813 26.55 5.09 -45.21
N ALA A 814 27.59 4.25 -45.10
CA ALA A 814 28.81 4.33 -45.92
C ALA A 814 28.74 3.52 -47.24
N SER A 815 27.56 3.01 -47.59
CA SER A 815 27.36 2.20 -48.78
C SER A 815 27.67 3.01 -50.04
N HIS A 816 28.34 2.39 -51.01
CA HIS A 816 28.65 3.00 -52.31
C HIS A 816 27.47 2.85 -53.28
N GLU A 817 26.31 2.47 -52.76
CA GLU A 817 25.10 2.12 -53.48
C GLU A 817 24.34 3.43 -53.78
N GLY A 818 23.63 3.50 -54.91
CA GLY A 818 22.86 4.69 -55.28
C GLY A 818 21.61 4.84 -54.42
N ASN A 819 21.01 6.03 -54.45
CA ASN A 819 19.62 6.19 -54.03
C ASN A 819 18.71 5.66 -55.16
N PHE A 820 18.05 4.53 -54.92
CA PHE A 820 17.20 3.86 -55.92
C PHE A 820 15.70 4.09 -55.72
N ASN A 821 15.33 4.75 -54.61
CA ASN A 821 13.97 5.18 -54.33
C ASN A 821 13.39 5.97 -55.52
N LYS A 822 12.25 5.49 -56.05
CA LYS A 822 11.54 6.11 -57.17
C LYS A 822 10.04 6.17 -56.90
N GLY A 823 9.44 7.31 -57.20
CA GLY A 823 7.99 7.52 -57.09
C GLY A 823 7.60 8.28 -55.84
N ASP A 824 6.30 8.46 -55.60
CA ASP A 824 5.81 9.18 -54.43
C ASP A 824 5.67 8.23 -53.25
N TYR A 825 5.99 8.72 -52.05
CA TYR A 825 5.57 8.08 -50.82
C TYR A 825 4.03 8.04 -50.75
N LYS A 826 3.46 6.87 -50.45
CA LYS A 826 2.01 6.65 -50.40
C LYS A 826 1.44 6.59 -48.98
N GLY A 827 2.28 6.73 -47.96
CA GLY A 827 1.90 6.49 -46.57
C GLY A 827 2.12 5.05 -46.14
N SER A 828 1.93 4.80 -44.84
CA SER A 828 1.91 3.44 -44.29
C SER A 828 0.59 2.74 -44.65
N ASP A 829 0.69 1.43 -44.88
CA ASP A 829 -0.46 0.56 -45.11
C ASP A 829 -0.97 -0.01 -43.79
N SER A 830 -2.28 -0.22 -43.69
CA SER A 830 -2.92 -0.75 -42.48
C SER A 830 -3.86 -1.89 -42.84
N PHE A 831 -3.78 -2.98 -42.08
CA PHE A 831 -4.63 -4.14 -42.31
C PHE A 831 -4.88 -4.90 -41.01
N GLU A 832 -5.99 -5.66 -40.99
CA GLU A 832 -6.46 -6.37 -39.80
C GLU A 832 -6.04 -7.84 -39.83
N MET A 833 -5.48 -8.32 -38.71
CA MET A 833 -5.23 -9.74 -38.45
C MET A 833 -5.70 -10.09 -37.04
N LYS A 834 -5.90 -11.37 -36.74
CA LYS A 834 -6.35 -11.76 -35.40
C LYS A 834 -5.18 -11.74 -34.42
N PRO A 835 -5.35 -11.20 -33.20
CA PRO A 835 -4.36 -11.35 -32.13
C PRO A 835 -4.00 -12.81 -31.87
N GLY A 836 -2.71 -13.06 -31.64
CA GLY A 836 -2.15 -14.41 -31.48
C GLY A 836 -1.97 -15.19 -32.78
N ASP A 837 -2.52 -14.75 -33.92
CA ASP A 837 -2.22 -15.38 -35.20
C ASP A 837 -0.75 -15.13 -35.58
N THR A 838 -0.17 -16.11 -36.26
CA THR A 838 1.17 -15.99 -36.84
C THR A 838 1.10 -15.79 -38.35
N PHE A 839 2.00 -14.98 -38.88
CA PHE A 839 2.14 -14.74 -40.32
C PHE A 839 3.62 -14.74 -40.75
N ALA A 840 3.83 -14.78 -42.06
CA ALA A 840 5.14 -14.64 -42.68
C ALA A 840 5.09 -13.66 -43.85
N THR A 841 6.23 -13.07 -44.15
CA THR A 841 6.43 -12.23 -45.34
C THR A 841 7.01 -13.01 -46.51
N VAL A 842 6.69 -12.55 -47.72
CA VAL A 842 7.26 -13.03 -48.99
C VAL A 842 7.59 -11.84 -49.88
N LEU A 843 8.80 -11.80 -50.43
CA LEU A 843 9.30 -10.78 -51.35
C LEU A 843 9.43 -11.38 -52.75
N ILE A 844 8.89 -10.70 -53.76
CA ILE A 844 9.24 -10.91 -55.17
C ILE A 844 10.26 -9.83 -55.53
N PRO A 845 11.54 -10.16 -55.78
CA PRO A 845 12.58 -9.14 -55.91
C PRO A 845 12.37 -8.15 -57.06
N ASP A 846 12.07 -8.61 -58.28
CA ASP A 846 11.94 -7.77 -59.49
C ASP A 846 10.75 -8.28 -60.33
N GLY A 847 9.54 -7.88 -59.91
CA GLY A 847 8.26 -8.31 -60.50
C GLY A 847 7.10 -8.29 -59.51
N THR A 848 5.92 -8.72 -59.96
CA THR A 848 4.69 -8.71 -59.14
C THR A 848 4.23 -10.11 -58.74
N PHE A 849 3.45 -10.21 -57.65
CA PHE A 849 2.78 -11.44 -57.24
C PHE A 849 1.90 -12.02 -58.36
N ALA A 850 1.25 -11.14 -59.15
CA ALA A 850 0.43 -11.54 -60.29
C ALA A 850 1.26 -12.23 -61.40
N GLU A 851 2.50 -11.82 -61.62
CA GLU A 851 3.41 -12.48 -62.57
C GLU A 851 3.81 -13.88 -62.11
N VAL A 852 4.00 -14.08 -60.81
CA VAL A 852 4.48 -15.35 -60.22
C VAL A 852 3.34 -16.34 -59.93
N ALA A 853 2.11 -15.87 -59.70
CA ALA A 853 0.94 -16.72 -59.41
C ALA A 853 0.68 -17.82 -60.45
N GLY A 854 1.05 -17.58 -61.72
CA GLY A 854 0.91 -18.57 -62.80
C GLY A 854 2.03 -19.61 -62.89
N LYS A 855 3.14 -19.42 -62.14
CA LYS A 855 4.33 -20.28 -62.13
C LYS A 855 5.10 -20.18 -60.79
N PRO A 856 4.49 -20.65 -59.68
CA PRO A 856 5.04 -20.52 -58.33
C PRO A 856 6.41 -21.20 -58.16
N GLU A 857 6.74 -22.19 -58.98
CA GLU A 857 8.00 -22.93 -58.95
C GLU A 857 9.15 -22.26 -59.75
N THR A 858 9.02 -20.96 -60.08
CA THR A 858 10.04 -20.25 -60.84
C THR A 858 11.40 -20.26 -60.13
N LYS A 859 12.45 -20.55 -60.92
CA LYS A 859 13.86 -20.56 -60.46
C LYS A 859 14.64 -19.36 -61.00
N GLU A 860 13.93 -18.40 -61.60
CA GLU A 860 14.53 -17.16 -62.08
C GLU A 860 14.96 -16.32 -60.87
N PRO A 861 16.26 -16.05 -60.63
CA PRO A 861 16.73 -15.47 -59.37
C PRO A 861 16.09 -14.14 -58.99
N ARG A 862 15.67 -13.36 -59.99
CA ARG A 862 15.02 -12.05 -59.82
C ARG A 862 13.52 -12.12 -59.56
N LYS A 863 12.86 -13.22 -59.92
CA LYS A 863 11.39 -13.37 -59.82
C LYS A 863 10.97 -14.46 -58.85
N ARG A 864 11.95 -15.06 -58.17
CA ARG A 864 11.72 -16.17 -57.27
C ARG A 864 11.21 -15.61 -55.93
N PRO A 865 10.10 -16.11 -55.39
CA PRO A 865 9.65 -15.73 -54.06
C PRO A 865 10.70 -16.03 -52.99
N LEU A 866 10.99 -15.02 -52.17
CA LEU A 866 11.89 -15.10 -51.02
C LEU A 866 11.05 -14.95 -49.75
N PHE A 867 11.01 -16.00 -48.93
CA PHE A 867 10.19 -16.00 -47.72
C PHE A 867 11.01 -15.56 -46.50
N SER A 868 10.38 -14.93 -45.53
CA SER A 868 10.94 -14.75 -44.17
C SER A 868 11.22 -16.10 -43.50
N LEU A 869 10.37 -17.11 -43.73
CA LEU A 869 10.53 -18.46 -43.20
C LEU A 869 11.78 -19.15 -43.77
N ALA A 870 12.76 -19.44 -42.91
CA ALA A 870 13.99 -20.10 -43.32
C ALA A 870 13.73 -21.45 -44.03
N THR A 871 12.77 -22.23 -43.53
CA THR A 871 12.43 -23.56 -44.06
C THR A 871 11.67 -23.54 -45.39
N ALA A 872 11.08 -22.41 -45.79
CA ALA A 872 10.36 -22.28 -47.06
C ALA A 872 11.25 -21.89 -48.24
N ASN A 873 12.55 -21.67 -47.98
CA ASN A 873 13.55 -21.30 -48.98
C ASN A 873 14.44 -22.49 -49.35
N PRO A 874 14.99 -22.55 -50.58
CA PRO A 874 15.85 -23.66 -51.03
C PRO A 874 17.20 -23.76 -50.28
N ASP A 875 17.73 -24.99 -50.19
CA ASP A 875 19.05 -25.31 -49.58
C ASP A 875 20.25 -24.50 -50.11
N ASP A 876 20.19 -24.07 -51.38
CA ASP A 876 21.26 -23.29 -52.02
C ASP A 876 21.17 -21.77 -51.73
N GLY A 877 20.27 -21.36 -50.83
CA GLY A 877 19.80 -19.98 -50.74
C GLY A 877 19.85 -19.34 -49.37
N LEU A 878 19.47 -20.00 -48.27
CA LEU A 878 19.24 -19.30 -47.00
C LEU A 878 19.47 -20.17 -45.76
N TYR A 879 20.47 -19.79 -44.97
CA TYR A 879 20.63 -20.16 -43.56
C TYR A 879 20.93 -18.85 -42.85
N TYR A 880 19.95 -18.32 -42.10
CA TYR A 880 20.01 -17.01 -41.42
C TYR A 880 20.16 -15.81 -42.37
N GLY A 881 19.17 -14.90 -42.41
CA GLY A 881 19.38 -13.55 -42.99
C GLY A 881 18.82 -13.26 -44.39
N GLN A 882 17.57 -13.61 -44.70
CA GLN A 882 16.81 -12.86 -45.74
C GLN A 882 16.11 -11.65 -45.13
N VAL A 883 15.65 -11.88 -43.90
CA VAL A 883 15.03 -10.91 -43.02
C VAL A 883 15.92 -10.78 -41.80
N ALA A 884 16.15 -9.53 -41.40
CA ALA A 884 16.85 -9.16 -40.20
C ALA A 884 15.94 -8.26 -39.35
N GLY A 885 15.66 -8.69 -38.13
CA GLY A 885 14.93 -7.87 -37.18
C GLY A 885 15.84 -6.79 -36.59
N ILE A 886 15.34 -5.57 -36.52
CA ILE A 886 16.02 -4.42 -35.90
C ILE A 886 15.37 -4.18 -34.54
N PRO A 887 16.06 -4.51 -33.43
CA PRO A 887 15.54 -4.27 -32.09
C PRO A 887 15.52 -2.77 -31.76
N ALA A 888 14.64 -2.36 -30.86
CA ALA A 888 14.64 -1.00 -30.32
C ALA A 888 15.88 -0.76 -29.44
N GLU A 889 16.46 0.44 -29.47
CA GLU A 889 17.62 0.77 -28.64
C GLU A 889 17.26 0.67 -27.14
N GLY A 890 17.95 -0.21 -26.40
CA GLY A 890 17.74 -0.41 -24.97
C GLY A 890 16.66 -1.44 -24.59
N MET A 891 16.04 -2.13 -25.56
CA MET A 891 15.14 -3.27 -25.32
C MET A 891 15.83 -4.61 -25.59
N ASP A 892 15.27 -5.70 -25.05
CA ASP A 892 15.70 -7.06 -25.39
C ASP A 892 15.44 -7.36 -26.87
N ASN A 893 16.22 -8.28 -27.45
CA ASN A 893 16.18 -8.66 -28.87
C ASN A 893 14.85 -9.29 -29.33
N SER A 894 13.92 -9.52 -28.40
CA SER A 894 12.55 -9.99 -28.62
C SER A 894 11.61 -8.90 -29.14
N PHE A 895 11.86 -7.61 -28.81
CA PHE A 895 11.06 -6.48 -29.29
C PHE A 895 11.66 -5.84 -30.54
N ILE A 896 11.07 -6.15 -31.70
CA ILE A 896 11.55 -5.73 -33.02
C ILE A 896 10.70 -4.59 -33.56
N ASN A 897 11.32 -3.43 -33.77
CA ASN A 897 10.63 -2.23 -34.27
C ASN A 897 10.51 -2.17 -35.79
N ALA A 898 11.43 -2.81 -36.51
CA ALA A 898 11.48 -2.77 -37.96
C ALA A 898 12.20 -4.00 -38.53
N VAL A 899 11.99 -4.22 -39.82
CA VAL A 899 12.43 -5.41 -40.54
C VAL A 899 13.21 -4.96 -41.77
N ALA A 900 14.45 -5.40 -41.87
CA ALA A 900 15.30 -5.17 -43.01
C ALA A 900 15.42 -6.43 -43.88
N TYR A 901 15.37 -6.23 -45.19
CA TYR A 901 15.41 -7.29 -46.17
C TYR A 901 16.62 -7.13 -47.08
N GLU A 902 17.13 -8.27 -47.50
CA GLU A 902 17.92 -8.37 -48.72
C GLU A 902 16.97 -8.67 -49.90
N ASP A 903 17.26 -8.20 -51.10
CA ASP A 903 16.50 -8.52 -52.31
C ASP A 903 17.17 -9.64 -53.15
N MET A 904 18.43 -9.95 -52.83
CA MET A 904 19.22 -10.99 -53.47
C MET A 904 19.24 -12.27 -52.63
N SER A 905 19.42 -13.41 -53.29
CA SER A 905 19.71 -14.68 -52.60
C SER A 905 20.99 -14.59 -51.76
N ALA A 906 21.09 -15.28 -50.61
CA ALA A 906 22.26 -15.17 -49.70
C ALA A 906 23.64 -15.48 -50.31
N LYS A 907 23.72 -16.16 -51.46
CA LYS A 907 24.97 -16.38 -52.21
C LYS A 907 25.47 -15.14 -52.95
N ASN A 908 24.56 -14.25 -53.33
CA ASN A 908 24.82 -13.06 -54.14
C ASN A 908 24.57 -11.76 -53.37
N SER A 909 23.86 -11.83 -52.25
CA SER A 909 23.70 -10.76 -51.25
C SER A 909 25.05 -10.22 -50.80
N ASP A 910 25.13 -8.90 -50.68
CA ASP A 910 26.29 -8.18 -50.17
C ASP A 910 26.19 -7.89 -48.65
N ARG A 911 25.06 -8.30 -48.03
CA ARG A 911 24.82 -8.43 -46.59
C ARG A 911 24.80 -7.12 -45.84
N ASP A 912 24.36 -6.05 -46.47
CA ASP A 912 24.18 -4.78 -45.80
C ASP A 912 22.72 -4.50 -45.39
N TYR A 913 21.76 -5.32 -45.79
CA TYR A 913 20.35 -5.29 -45.38
C TYR A 913 19.72 -3.90 -45.53
N ASN A 914 20.11 -3.15 -46.57
CA ASN A 914 19.51 -1.86 -46.87
C ASN A 914 18.66 -1.87 -48.15
N ASP A 915 18.54 -3.02 -48.83
CA ASP A 915 17.76 -3.13 -50.08
C ASP A 915 16.31 -2.71 -49.87
N LEU A 916 15.68 -3.16 -48.78
CA LEU A 916 14.31 -2.81 -48.43
C LEU A 916 14.14 -2.78 -46.90
N ILE A 917 13.76 -1.63 -46.35
CA ILE A 917 13.53 -1.45 -44.90
C ILE A 917 12.07 -1.10 -44.65
N VAL A 918 11.42 -1.89 -43.81
CA VAL A 918 9.98 -1.75 -43.49
C VAL A 918 9.79 -1.69 -41.98
N GLN A 919 9.12 -0.64 -41.51
CA GLN A 919 8.66 -0.59 -40.13
C GLN A 919 7.32 -1.32 -40.04
N ILE A 920 7.19 -2.33 -39.18
CA ILE A 920 5.93 -3.05 -38.98
C ILE A 920 5.56 -2.97 -37.51
N ARG A 921 4.38 -2.42 -37.18
CA ARG A 921 3.87 -2.28 -35.80
C ARG A 921 2.71 -3.24 -35.53
N GLY A 922 2.49 -3.53 -34.25
CA GLY A 922 1.45 -4.45 -33.78
C GLY A 922 1.85 -5.92 -33.82
N ILE A 923 3.15 -6.21 -33.76
CA ILE A 923 3.72 -7.55 -33.91
C ILE A 923 4.85 -7.85 -32.92
N GLU A 924 5.08 -9.13 -32.65
CA GLU A 924 6.33 -9.69 -32.15
C GLU A 924 7.00 -10.50 -33.29
N VAL A 925 8.33 -10.54 -33.38
CA VAL A 925 9.03 -11.23 -34.49
C VAL A 925 10.10 -12.18 -33.98
N ARG A 926 9.95 -13.45 -34.34
CA ARG A 926 11.02 -14.44 -34.18
C ARG A 926 11.92 -14.43 -35.42
N SER A 927 12.94 -13.58 -35.44
CA SER A 927 13.93 -13.49 -36.51
C SER A 927 15.35 -13.27 -35.95
N PRO A 928 16.42 -13.52 -36.73
CA PRO A 928 17.76 -13.14 -36.32
C PRO A 928 17.84 -11.61 -36.20
N ALA A 929 18.37 -11.12 -35.09
CA ALA A 929 18.74 -9.73 -34.96
C ALA A 929 19.73 -9.35 -36.06
N ILE A 930 19.58 -8.16 -36.63
CA ILE A 930 20.44 -7.64 -37.70
C ILE A 930 21.93 -7.67 -37.32
N ASP A 931 22.27 -7.50 -36.04
CA ASP A 931 23.63 -7.62 -35.49
C ASP A 931 24.29 -8.98 -35.75
N ALA A 932 23.48 -10.04 -35.87
CA ALA A 932 23.93 -11.40 -36.11
C ALA A 932 24.20 -11.68 -37.60
N VAL A 933 23.65 -10.87 -38.51
CA VAL A 933 23.61 -11.20 -39.95
C VAL A 933 24.21 -10.13 -40.88
N ILE A 934 24.27 -8.87 -40.45
CA ILE A 934 24.87 -7.77 -41.22
C ILE A 934 26.40 -7.92 -41.34
N ASP A 935 26.97 -7.55 -42.49
CA ASP A 935 28.40 -7.31 -42.60
C ASP A 935 28.74 -6.03 -41.82
N LYS A 936 29.46 -6.17 -40.71
CA LYS A 936 29.85 -5.05 -39.84
C LYS A 936 30.59 -3.91 -40.56
N SER A 937 31.19 -4.16 -41.73
CA SER A 937 31.82 -3.12 -42.55
C SER A 937 30.84 -2.26 -43.35
N LYS A 938 29.58 -2.70 -43.43
CA LYS A 938 28.45 -2.04 -44.09
C LYS A 938 27.39 -1.54 -43.09
N GLU A 939 27.71 -1.53 -41.79
CA GLU A 939 26.81 -1.06 -40.74
C GLU A 939 26.38 0.39 -40.98
N TRP A 940 25.09 0.58 -41.25
CA TRP A 940 24.50 1.88 -41.56
C TRP A 940 23.69 2.45 -40.40
N ARG A 941 23.24 1.62 -39.43
CA ARG A 941 22.40 2.06 -38.29
C ARG A 941 23.12 2.93 -37.26
N THR A 942 24.45 3.08 -37.39
CA THR A 942 25.26 3.94 -36.51
C THR A 942 25.45 5.35 -37.06
N GLY A 943 24.82 5.67 -38.20
CA GLY A 943 24.78 7.00 -38.79
C GLY A 943 23.82 7.95 -38.07
N THR A 944 23.82 9.21 -38.48
CA THR A 944 22.86 10.25 -38.04
C THR A 944 21.85 10.53 -39.15
N ASP A 945 21.37 9.46 -39.80
CA ASP A 945 20.38 9.52 -40.88
C ASP A 945 18.96 9.38 -40.33
N ASN A 946 18.00 9.96 -41.05
CA ASN A 946 16.60 9.98 -40.65
C ASN A 946 15.97 8.58 -40.55
N VAL A 947 16.49 7.59 -41.30
CA VAL A 947 16.03 6.19 -41.22
C VAL A 947 16.35 5.64 -39.83
N SER A 948 17.60 5.78 -39.37
CA SER A 948 18.05 5.29 -38.05
C SER A 948 17.24 5.86 -36.89
N GLU A 949 16.89 7.15 -36.94
CA GLU A 949 16.04 7.78 -35.92
C GLU A 949 14.62 7.19 -35.86
N HIS A 950 14.08 6.70 -36.98
CA HIS A 950 12.75 6.08 -37.03
C HIS A 950 12.74 4.62 -36.54
N LEU A 951 13.89 3.94 -36.55
CA LEU A 951 14.03 2.57 -36.10
C LEU A 951 14.09 2.45 -34.56
N ASN A 952 14.61 3.48 -33.89
CA ASN A 952 14.90 3.46 -32.44
C ASN A 952 13.74 3.92 -31.56
N ILE A 953 12.53 4.04 -32.11
CA ILE A 953 11.40 4.62 -31.38
C ILE A 953 10.60 3.49 -30.78
N PRO A 954 10.61 3.34 -29.45
CA PRO A 954 9.84 2.30 -28.79
C PRO A 954 8.34 2.47 -29.06
N GLN A 955 7.58 1.39 -28.95
CA GLN A 955 6.12 1.51 -28.92
C GLN A 955 5.74 2.38 -27.71
N PRO A 956 4.86 3.38 -27.87
CA PRO A 956 4.32 4.14 -26.74
C PRO A 956 3.65 3.17 -25.76
N ASP A 957 3.84 3.37 -24.45
CA ASP A 957 3.12 2.60 -23.43
C ASP A 957 1.66 3.09 -23.27
N GLU A 958 0.81 2.33 -22.56
CA GLU A 958 -0.59 2.69 -22.34
C GLU A 958 -0.81 4.04 -21.63
N SER A 959 0.22 4.57 -20.96
CA SER A 959 0.19 5.87 -20.28
C SER A 959 0.57 7.05 -21.18
N THR A 960 1.15 6.77 -22.35
CA THR A 960 1.70 7.76 -23.27
C THR A 960 0.59 8.51 -24.02
N PRO A 961 0.50 9.86 -23.90
CA PRO A 961 -0.46 10.64 -24.66
C PRO A 961 -0.04 10.75 -26.13
N TRP A 962 -0.97 10.54 -27.04
CA TRP A 962 -0.74 10.59 -28.49
C TRP A 962 -1.92 11.27 -29.21
N ILE A 963 -1.69 11.78 -30.42
CA ILE A 963 -2.74 12.45 -31.21
C ILE A 963 -2.80 11.98 -32.66
N THR A 964 -3.98 12.12 -33.26
CA THR A 964 -4.16 12.04 -34.72
C THR A 964 -4.62 13.37 -35.28
N VAL A 965 -4.06 13.79 -36.41
CA VAL A 965 -4.49 14.94 -37.20
C VAL A 965 -5.08 14.40 -38.51
N THR A 966 -6.40 14.52 -38.68
CA THR A 966 -7.13 14.05 -39.85
C THR A 966 -7.61 15.22 -40.70
N LEU A 967 -7.34 15.16 -42.00
CA LEU A 967 -7.77 16.17 -42.96
C LEU A 967 -8.72 15.54 -44.00
N LYS A 968 -9.98 15.98 -43.95
CA LYS A 968 -11.05 15.64 -44.90
C LYS A 968 -11.10 16.71 -45.99
N SER A 969 -10.24 16.64 -47.00
CA SER A 969 -9.98 17.78 -47.89
C SER A 969 -9.75 17.42 -49.36
N PRO A 970 -9.77 18.43 -50.24
CA PRO A 970 -8.91 18.53 -51.41
C PRO A 970 -7.66 19.40 -51.11
N ALA A 971 -6.89 19.08 -50.06
CA ALA A 971 -5.67 19.78 -49.66
C ALA A 971 -4.66 18.78 -49.07
N ASP A 972 -3.37 18.96 -49.24
CA ASP A 972 -2.36 18.14 -48.56
C ASP A 972 -2.23 18.56 -47.09
N LEU A 973 -2.08 17.56 -46.23
CA LEU A 973 -1.80 17.72 -44.79
C LEU A 973 -0.30 17.59 -44.55
N LEU A 974 0.27 18.60 -43.90
CA LEU A 974 1.64 18.58 -43.38
C LEU A 974 1.60 18.98 -41.90
N VAL A 975 2.26 18.21 -41.04
CA VAL A 975 2.38 18.50 -39.61
C VAL A 975 3.86 18.64 -39.28
N TYR A 976 4.22 19.73 -38.61
CA TYR A 976 5.58 20.03 -38.19
C TYR A 976 5.70 19.98 -36.67
N ASP A 977 6.75 19.34 -36.18
CA ASP A 977 7.09 19.33 -34.75
C ASP A 977 7.77 20.64 -34.32
N PRO A 978 8.00 20.86 -33.00
CA PRO A 978 8.64 22.06 -32.50
C PRO A 978 10.09 22.26 -32.98
N ASP A 979 10.76 21.21 -33.43
CA ASP A 979 12.12 21.24 -33.98
C ASP A 979 12.16 21.51 -35.49
N GLY A 980 10.98 21.56 -36.13
CA GLY A 980 10.82 21.84 -37.56
C GLY A 980 10.87 20.61 -38.47
N ASN A 981 10.88 19.39 -37.91
CA ASN A 981 10.68 18.17 -38.68
C ASN A 981 9.24 18.08 -39.16
N VAL A 982 8.99 17.44 -40.30
CA VAL A 982 7.66 17.37 -40.93
C VAL A 982 7.20 15.94 -41.11
N ILE A 983 5.88 15.70 -41.14
CA ILE A 983 5.25 14.49 -41.68
C ILE A 983 4.00 14.84 -42.47
N GLY A 984 3.78 14.13 -43.57
CA GLY A 984 2.57 14.25 -44.37
C GLY A 984 2.66 13.45 -45.67
N ARG A 985 1.91 13.90 -46.68
CA ARG A 985 1.82 13.20 -47.97
C ARG A 985 3.16 13.01 -48.67
N ASP A 986 4.07 13.97 -48.49
CA ASP A 986 5.39 13.98 -49.14
C ASP A 986 6.43 13.14 -48.35
N GLY A 987 6.00 12.38 -47.33
CA GLY A 987 6.89 11.73 -46.36
C GLY A 987 7.25 12.66 -45.21
N GLY A 988 8.26 12.29 -44.43
CA GLY A 988 8.62 13.09 -43.27
C GLY A 988 9.69 12.54 -42.34
N THR A 989 10.24 13.42 -41.52
CA THR A 989 11.34 13.17 -40.58
C THR A 989 10.92 13.19 -39.11
N ILE A 990 9.65 13.43 -38.77
CA ILE A 990 9.19 13.33 -37.37
C ILE A 990 9.30 11.87 -36.92
N PRO A 991 10.18 11.57 -35.94
CA PRO A 991 10.39 10.23 -35.45
C PRO A 991 9.06 9.55 -35.09
N GLY A 992 8.75 8.44 -35.77
CA GLY A 992 7.70 7.51 -35.34
C GLY A 992 6.30 7.95 -35.75
N ALA A 993 6.12 9.17 -36.23
CA ALA A 993 4.87 9.61 -36.82
C ALA A 993 4.51 8.78 -38.05
N THR A 994 3.23 8.46 -38.26
CA THR A 994 2.73 7.79 -39.47
C THR A 994 1.86 8.73 -40.30
N PHE A 995 1.82 8.50 -41.61
CA PHE A 995 0.88 9.13 -42.53
C PHE A 995 0.09 8.05 -43.27
N GLU A 996 -1.23 8.11 -43.21
CA GLU A 996 -2.12 7.07 -43.72
C GLU A 996 -3.29 7.69 -44.49
N TRP A 997 -3.84 6.92 -45.42
CA TRP A 997 -5.13 7.21 -46.02
C TRP A 997 -6.19 6.33 -45.35
N ASP A 998 -7.20 6.92 -44.71
CA ASP A 998 -8.28 6.14 -44.12
C ASP A 998 -9.18 5.50 -45.21
N GLU A 999 -10.07 4.59 -44.80
CA GLU A 999 -11.03 3.92 -45.69
C GLU A 999 -11.93 4.86 -46.51
N ASN A 1000 -12.04 6.13 -46.09
CA ASN A 1000 -12.84 7.17 -46.74
C ASN A 1000 -11.98 8.09 -47.64
N GLY A 1001 -10.67 7.83 -47.74
CA GLY A 1001 -9.72 8.63 -48.51
C GLY A 1001 -9.33 9.95 -47.83
N HIS A 1002 -9.45 10.04 -46.50
CA HIS A 1002 -8.93 11.18 -45.74
C HIS A 1002 -7.46 10.96 -45.38
N GLN A 1003 -6.72 12.06 -45.25
CA GLN A 1003 -5.33 12.03 -44.82
C GLN A 1003 -5.26 12.01 -43.30
N VAL A 1004 -4.53 11.07 -42.71
CA VAL A 1004 -4.38 10.92 -41.26
C VAL A 1004 -2.90 10.92 -40.91
N VAL A 1005 -2.47 11.89 -40.12
CA VAL A 1005 -1.17 11.88 -39.45
C VAL A 1005 -1.36 11.37 -38.03
N THR A 1006 -0.58 10.39 -37.60
CA THR A 1006 -0.55 9.93 -36.21
C THR A 1006 0.78 10.29 -35.58
N LEU A 1007 0.74 10.96 -34.42
CA LEU A 1007 1.90 11.30 -33.62
C LEU A 1007 1.88 10.42 -32.37
N PRO A 1008 2.66 9.33 -32.33
CA PRO A 1008 2.61 8.34 -31.24
C PRO A 1008 3.26 8.82 -29.94
N ALA A 1009 4.09 9.87 -30.01
CA ALA A 1009 4.66 10.58 -28.88
C ALA A 1009 4.66 12.08 -29.21
N LEU A 1010 4.61 12.92 -28.17
CA LEU A 1010 4.48 14.36 -28.32
C LEU A 1010 5.62 15.06 -27.58
N ASP A 1011 6.38 15.89 -28.32
CA ASP A 1011 7.45 16.70 -27.75
C ASP A 1011 6.90 17.94 -27.05
N GLU A 1012 7.70 18.49 -26.12
CA GLU A 1012 7.35 19.74 -25.43
C GLU A 1012 7.44 20.92 -26.41
N GLY A 1013 6.28 21.39 -26.88
CA GLY A 1013 6.21 22.57 -27.74
C GLY A 1013 4.95 22.61 -28.60
N ASP A 1014 4.91 23.61 -29.48
CA ASP A 1014 3.79 23.86 -30.39
C ASP A 1014 4.05 23.19 -31.75
N TYR A 1015 3.09 22.38 -32.21
CA TYR A 1015 3.16 21.76 -33.54
C TYR A 1015 2.46 22.66 -34.57
N ASN A 1016 3.04 22.82 -35.76
CA ASN A 1016 2.41 23.56 -36.85
C ASN A 1016 1.66 22.61 -37.79
N VAL A 1017 0.38 22.87 -38.03
CA VAL A 1017 -0.41 22.15 -39.05
C VAL A 1017 -0.57 23.04 -40.26
N VAL A 1018 -0.02 22.58 -41.38
CA VAL A 1018 -0.01 23.30 -42.66
C VAL A 1018 -0.89 22.55 -43.66
N LEU A 1019 -1.76 23.31 -44.31
CA LEU A 1019 -2.69 22.85 -45.35
C LEU A 1019 -2.29 23.47 -46.68
N ARG A 1020 -2.06 22.63 -47.70
CA ARG A 1020 -1.65 23.04 -49.05
C ARG A 1020 -2.74 22.69 -50.06
N ALA A 1021 -3.29 23.67 -50.77
CA ALA A 1021 -4.43 23.43 -51.66
C ALA A 1021 -4.12 22.40 -52.78
N ILE A 1022 -5.03 21.46 -53.05
CA ILE A 1022 -4.95 20.59 -54.24
C ILE A 1022 -5.95 21.11 -55.28
N GLY A 1023 -5.48 21.35 -56.51
CA GLY A 1023 -6.32 21.79 -57.62
C GLY A 1023 -7.04 23.12 -57.33
N ASP A 1024 -8.37 23.15 -57.52
CA ASP A 1024 -9.19 24.36 -57.35
C ASP A 1024 -9.46 24.74 -55.88
N GLY A 1025 -8.91 24.00 -54.91
CA GLY A 1025 -9.24 24.17 -53.49
C GLY A 1025 -10.70 23.80 -53.16
N GLY A 1026 -11.17 24.17 -51.98
CA GLY A 1026 -12.53 23.85 -51.55
C GLY A 1026 -12.75 23.86 -50.04
N LEU A 1027 -13.90 23.34 -49.62
CA LEU A 1027 -14.22 23.10 -48.21
C LEU A 1027 -13.52 21.81 -47.75
N CYS A 1028 -12.67 21.92 -46.76
CA CYS A 1028 -12.10 20.81 -46.00
C CYS A 1028 -12.58 20.82 -44.55
N HIS A 1029 -12.37 19.71 -43.85
CA HIS A 1029 -12.50 19.64 -42.39
C HIS A 1029 -11.19 19.14 -41.80
N LEU A 1030 -10.65 19.89 -40.85
CA LEU A 1030 -9.48 19.50 -40.06
C LEU A 1030 -9.98 18.99 -38.71
N GLU A 1031 -9.69 17.74 -38.39
CA GLU A 1031 -10.05 17.08 -37.14
C GLU A 1031 -8.77 16.69 -36.40
N VAL A 1032 -8.70 17.00 -35.10
CA VAL A 1032 -7.64 16.52 -34.23
C VAL A 1032 -8.27 15.73 -33.09
N LYS A 1033 -7.72 14.55 -32.81
CA LYS A 1033 -8.14 13.67 -31.71
C LYS A 1033 -6.93 13.37 -30.84
N GLY A 1034 -7.12 13.44 -29.53
CA GLY A 1034 -6.12 13.10 -28.54
C GLY A 1034 -6.55 11.89 -27.73
N PHE A 1035 -5.58 11.03 -27.47
CA PHE A 1035 -5.75 9.72 -26.84
C PHE A 1035 -4.73 9.51 -25.73
N ARG A 1036 -5.05 8.61 -24.80
CA ARG A 1036 -4.10 7.99 -23.87
C ARG A 1036 -4.44 6.51 -23.81
N GLY A 1037 -3.49 5.65 -24.17
CA GLY A 1037 -3.77 4.25 -24.50
C GLY A 1037 -4.81 4.15 -25.62
N GLY A 1038 -5.83 3.31 -25.42
CA GLY A 1038 -6.97 3.14 -26.34
C GLY A 1038 -8.14 4.10 -26.13
N GLU A 1039 -8.12 4.96 -25.11
CA GLU A 1039 -9.22 5.86 -24.78
C GLU A 1039 -9.07 7.22 -25.49
N MET A 1040 -10.11 7.66 -26.20
CA MET A 1040 -10.18 8.99 -26.78
C MET A 1040 -10.56 10.02 -25.70
N LEU A 1041 -9.62 10.89 -25.36
CA LEU A 1041 -9.82 11.89 -24.31
C LEU A 1041 -10.43 13.19 -24.84
N ALA A 1042 -10.06 13.59 -26.06
CA ALA A 1042 -10.51 14.84 -26.65
C ALA A 1042 -10.57 14.77 -28.17
N SER A 1043 -11.48 15.55 -28.77
CA SER A 1043 -11.57 15.71 -30.21
C SER A 1043 -12.12 17.09 -30.58
N GLU A 1044 -11.55 17.70 -31.60
CA GLU A 1044 -12.05 18.94 -32.19
C GLU A 1044 -12.00 18.84 -33.72
N GLU A 1045 -13.08 19.27 -34.38
CA GLU A 1045 -13.18 19.32 -35.84
C GLU A 1045 -13.63 20.71 -36.30
N LEU A 1046 -12.89 21.30 -37.24
CA LEU A 1046 -13.16 22.63 -37.79
C LEU A 1046 -13.27 22.60 -39.32
N PRO A 1047 -14.31 23.23 -39.92
CA PRO A 1047 -14.40 23.42 -41.35
C PRO A 1047 -13.45 24.55 -41.80
N VAL A 1048 -12.70 24.32 -42.88
CA VAL A 1048 -11.72 25.25 -43.43
C VAL A 1048 -11.99 25.41 -44.93
N ILE A 1049 -11.95 26.64 -45.42
CA ILE A 1049 -12.06 26.92 -46.86
C ILE A 1049 -10.68 27.32 -47.34
N ILE A 1050 -10.14 26.58 -48.31
CA ILE A 1050 -8.83 26.85 -48.90
C ILE A 1050 -8.99 27.16 -50.39
N GLU A 1051 -8.36 28.23 -50.86
CA GLU A 1051 -8.35 28.69 -52.25
C GLU A 1051 -7.24 28.01 -53.07
N PRO A 1052 -7.31 27.99 -54.42
CA PRO A 1052 -6.23 27.44 -55.26
C PRO A 1052 -4.87 28.07 -54.93
N HIS A 1053 -3.82 27.24 -54.89
CA HIS A 1053 -2.44 27.62 -54.54
C HIS A 1053 -2.27 28.27 -53.14
N GLN A 1054 -3.28 28.20 -52.27
CA GLN A 1054 -3.20 28.78 -50.93
C GLN A 1054 -2.51 27.83 -49.95
N VAL A 1055 -1.71 28.41 -49.05
CA VAL A 1055 -1.24 27.76 -47.83
C VAL A 1055 -1.96 28.35 -46.62
N LEU A 1056 -2.42 27.48 -45.73
CA LEU A 1056 -2.98 27.84 -44.43
C LEU A 1056 -2.20 27.12 -43.33
N LYS A 1057 -2.01 27.79 -42.20
CA LYS A 1057 -1.36 27.31 -40.99
C LYS A 1057 -2.29 27.45 -39.79
N THR A 1058 -2.29 26.47 -38.91
CA THR A 1058 -2.71 26.61 -37.51
C THR A 1058 -1.67 26.00 -36.58
N VAL A 1059 -1.77 26.32 -35.29
CA VAL A 1059 -0.87 25.83 -34.25
C VAL A 1059 -1.64 24.90 -33.32
N LEU A 1060 -1.03 23.76 -33.01
CA LEU A 1060 -1.48 22.79 -32.02
C LEU A 1060 -0.63 22.91 -30.75
N PRO A 1061 -1.15 23.56 -29.69
CA PRO A 1061 -0.48 23.62 -28.39
C PRO A 1061 -0.63 22.28 -27.67
N VAL A 1062 0.41 21.44 -27.73
CA VAL A 1062 0.39 20.08 -27.15
C VAL A 1062 0.20 20.12 -25.63
N ALA A 1063 0.73 21.13 -24.94
CA ALA A 1063 0.60 21.28 -23.49
C ALA A 1063 -0.87 21.31 -23.02
N GLU A 1064 -1.77 21.92 -23.80
CA GLU A 1064 -3.21 21.94 -23.48
C GLU A 1064 -3.83 20.54 -23.52
N PHE A 1065 -3.31 19.65 -24.36
CA PHE A 1065 -3.74 18.27 -24.40
C PHE A 1065 -3.09 17.44 -23.28
N THR A 1066 -1.77 17.54 -23.10
CA THR A 1066 -1.04 16.72 -22.13
C THR A 1066 -1.33 17.09 -20.67
N GLU A 1067 -1.60 18.36 -20.37
CA GLU A 1067 -1.91 18.84 -19.01
C GLU A 1067 -3.41 18.90 -18.71
N ASN A 1068 -4.22 19.34 -19.66
CA ASN A 1068 -5.64 19.65 -19.43
C ASN A 1068 -6.61 18.70 -20.15
N HIS A 1069 -6.12 17.71 -20.91
CA HIS A 1069 -6.91 16.78 -21.72
C HIS A 1069 -7.86 17.48 -22.69
N THR A 1070 -7.42 18.61 -23.24
CA THR A 1070 -8.18 19.40 -24.21
C THR A 1070 -7.41 19.58 -25.50
N VAL A 1071 -8.07 19.30 -26.63
CA VAL A 1071 -7.55 19.66 -27.95
C VAL A 1071 -8.18 20.99 -28.34
N THR A 1072 -7.33 22.00 -28.60
CA THR A 1072 -7.76 23.32 -29.07
C THR A 1072 -6.84 23.84 -30.17
N PHE A 1073 -7.39 24.28 -31.30
CA PHE A 1073 -6.62 24.99 -32.33
C PHE A 1073 -7.43 26.09 -33.02
N ASP A 1074 -6.75 27.13 -33.48
CA ASP A 1074 -7.39 28.23 -34.19
C ASP A 1074 -7.77 27.83 -35.63
N THR A 1075 -8.70 28.56 -36.24
CA THR A 1075 -9.04 28.37 -37.65
C THR A 1075 -7.79 28.63 -38.51
N PRO A 1076 -7.34 27.70 -39.36
CA PRO A 1076 -6.15 27.89 -40.19
C PRO A 1076 -6.17 29.19 -41.01
N GLN A 1077 -5.11 29.98 -40.93
CA GLN A 1077 -4.94 31.27 -41.61
C GLN A 1077 -3.71 31.26 -42.52
N ILE A 1078 -3.59 32.21 -43.45
CA ILE A 1078 -2.34 32.39 -44.20
C ILE A 1078 -1.20 32.68 -43.20
N PRO A 1079 -0.03 32.03 -43.33
CA PRO A 1079 1.11 32.27 -42.44
C PRO A 1079 1.49 33.76 -42.33
N THR A 1080 2.10 34.14 -41.22
CA THR A 1080 2.55 35.53 -40.98
C THR A 1080 3.90 35.60 -40.31
N ASP A 1081 4.67 36.64 -40.64
CA ASP A 1081 5.92 36.97 -39.93
C ASP A 1081 5.67 37.45 -38.48
N GLU A 1082 6.76 37.68 -37.74
CA GLU A 1082 6.74 38.21 -36.36
C GLU A 1082 5.98 39.55 -36.19
N ASN A 1083 5.74 40.29 -37.28
CA ASN A 1083 5.03 41.56 -37.31
C ASN A 1083 3.58 41.45 -37.81
N GLY A 1084 3.11 40.23 -38.11
CA GLY A 1084 1.77 39.94 -38.61
C GLY A 1084 1.57 40.23 -40.10
N ILE A 1085 2.64 40.32 -40.89
CA ILE A 1085 2.58 40.46 -42.36
C ILE A 1085 2.29 39.09 -42.97
N LEU A 1086 1.32 39.01 -43.88
CA LEU A 1086 0.95 37.77 -44.57
C LEU A 1086 2.08 37.25 -45.46
N LEU A 1087 2.41 35.98 -45.32
CA LEU A 1087 3.41 35.22 -46.08
C LEU A 1087 2.71 34.10 -46.88
N PRO A 1088 2.18 34.41 -48.08
CA PRO A 1088 1.44 33.42 -48.87
C PRO A 1088 2.31 32.34 -49.53
N PHE A 1089 3.64 32.49 -49.48
CA PHE A 1089 4.62 31.56 -50.05
C PHE A 1089 5.51 30.90 -48.99
N ASP A 1090 5.14 31.04 -47.72
CA ASP A 1090 5.71 30.30 -46.60
C ASP A 1090 5.03 28.91 -46.62
N PHE A 1091 5.71 27.94 -47.24
CA PHE A 1091 5.16 26.63 -47.56
C PHE A 1091 5.36 25.60 -46.43
N ASP A 1092 6.25 25.87 -45.47
CA ASP A 1092 6.41 25.07 -44.27
C ASP A 1092 5.82 25.72 -43.00
N GLY A 1093 5.35 26.95 -43.13
CA GLY A 1093 4.66 27.67 -42.07
C GLY A 1093 5.60 28.09 -40.94
N ASP A 1094 6.90 28.18 -41.17
CA ASP A 1094 7.89 28.52 -40.14
C ASP A 1094 7.87 30.02 -39.77
N GLY A 1095 7.15 30.83 -40.56
CA GLY A 1095 7.00 32.27 -40.34
C GLY A 1095 7.98 33.12 -41.14
N ASP A 1096 8.77 32.52 -42.03
CA ASP A 1096 9.64 33.18 -42.99
C ASP A 1096 9.37 32.67 -44.44
N VAL A 1097 9.87 33.39 -45.44
CA VAL A 1097 9.93 32.87 -46.82
C VAL A 1097 11.39 32.74 -47.19
N ASP A 1098 11.91 31.52 -47.15
CA ASP A 1098 13.34 31.27 -47.09
C ASP A 1098 13.86 30.35 -48.23
N ASP A 1099 15.11 29.87 -48.10
CA ASP A 1099 15.69 29.00 -49.12
C ASP A 1099 14.98 27.63 -49.18
N THR A 1100 14.31 27.20 -48.11
CA THR A 1100 13.52 25.97 -48.02
C THR A 1100 12.29 26.04 -48.91
N ASP A 1101 11.54 27.15 -48.88
CA ASP A 1101 10.39 27.37 -49.77
C ASP A 1101 10.81 27.43 -51.24
N ILE A 1102 11.92 28.12 -51.52
CA ILE A 1102 12.45 28.24 -52.87
C ILE A 1102 12.94 26.88 -53.38
N ARG A 1103 13.57 26.06 -52.52
CA ARG A 1103 14.05 24.71 -52.90
C ARG A 1103 12.89 23.80 -53.29
N ARG A 1104 11.76 23.86 -52.60
CA ARG A 1104 10.56 23.05 -52.92
C ARG A 1104 10.09 23.26 -54.35
N ILE A 1105 9.99 24.51 -54.80
CA ILE A 1105 9.57 24.82 -56.18
C ILE A 1105 10.70 24.69 -57.21
N SER A 1106 11.93 25.07 -56.84
CA SER A 1106 13.06 25.04 -57.79
C SER A 1106 13.58 23.65 -58.11
N GLY A 1107 13.38 22.68 -57.21
CA GLY A 1107 13.61 21.26 -57.47
C GLY A 1107 12.75 20.69 -58.61
N MET A 1108 11.60 21.32 -58.89
CA MET A 1108 10.68 20.92 -59.96
C MET A 1108 10.88 21.71 -61.26
N TRP A 1109 11.98 22.47 -61.38
CA TRP A 1109 12.22 23.30 -62.56
C TRP A 1109 12.11 22.54 -63.88
N GLY A 1110 11.18 22.99 -64.73
CA GLY A 1110 10.94 22.38 -66.04
C GLY A 1110 10.07 21.13 -66.00
N ALA A 1111 9.48 20.78 -64.86
CA ALA A 1111 8.42 19.78 -64.79
C ALA A 1111 7.16 20.31 -65.49
N GLU A 1112 6.52 19.47 -66.30
CA GLU A 1112 5.29 19.77 -67.05
C GLU A 1112 4.22 18.76 -66.66
N THR A 1113 2.94 19.10 -66.86
CA THR A 1113 1.81 18.20 -66.57
C THR A 1113 2.04 16.81 -67.18
N GLY A 1114 2.07 15.78 -66.34
CA GLY A 1114 2.32 14.39 -66.72
C GLY A 1114 3.74 13.88 -66.43
N ASN A 1115 4.67 14.74 -66.03
CA ASN A 1115 5.92 14.32 -65.40
C ASN A 1115 5.65 13.82 -63.97
N ALA A 1116 6.40 12.81 -63.52
CA ALA A 1116 6.26 12.25 -62.17
C ALA A 1116 6.56 13.27 -61.06
N ASN A 1117 7.42 14.26 -61.32
CA ASN A 1117 7.80 15.30 -60.37
C ASN A 1117 7.05 16.64 -60.58
N TYR A 1118 5.95 16.64 -61.33
CA TYR A 1118 5.11 17.83 -61.50
C TYR A 1118 4.01 17.86 -60.43
N ASP A 1119 3.98 18.91 -59.64
CA ASP A 1119 2.91 19.21 -58.70
C ASP A 1119 2.20 20.50 -59.09
N ALA A 1120 0.89 20.39 -59.36
CA ALA A 1120 0.05 21.50 -59.81
C ALA A 1120 -0.09 22.61 -58.76
N PHE A 1121 0.16 22.33 -57.48
CA PHE A 1121 0.16 23.36 -56.44
C PHE A 1121 1.20 24.45 -56.72
N TYR A 1122 2.38 24.08 -57.24
CA TYR A 1122 3.47 25.02 -57.50
C TYR A 1122 3.39 25.70 -58.87
N ASP A 1123 2.41 25.37 -59.71
CA ASP A 1123 2.13 26.00 -61.01
C ASP A 1123 1.29 27.27 -60.82
N LEU A 1124 1.93 28.32 -60.28
CA LEU A 1124 1.26 29.52 -59.78
C LEU A 1124 0.57 30.34 -60.87
N ASP A 1125 1.00 30.23 -62.13
CA ASP A 1125 0.33 30.87 -63.27
C ASP A 1125 -0.56 29.92 -64.10
N ASN A 1126 -0.66 28.65 -63.71
CA ASN A 1126 -1.50 27.61 -64.30
C ASN A 1126 -1.24 27.39 -65.81
N ASP A 1127 0.02 27.51 -66.24
CA ASP A 1127 0.40 27.30 -67.65
C ASP A 1127 0.69 25.82 -68.00
N GLY A 1128 0.67 24.95 -67.00
CA GLY A 1128 0.93 23.52 -67.10
C GLY A 1128 2.41 23.15 -66.91
N ARG A 1129 3.24 24.10 -66.44
CA ARG A 1129 4.69 23.93 -66.28
C ARG A 1129 5.24 24.73 -65.10
N ILE A 1130 6.11 24.11 -64.31
CA ILE A 1130 6.91 24.83 -63.31
C ILE A 1130 8.06 25.56 -64.02
N GLY A 1131 7.91 26.87 -64.17
CA GLY A 1131 8.77 27.75 -64.95
C GLY A 1131 9.45 28.86 -64.16
N LEU A 1132 10.05 29.81 -64.90
CA LEU A 1132 10.72 30.98 -64.32
C LEU A 1132 9.77 31.85 -63.52
N TYR A 1133 8.52 31.94 -63.96
CA TYR A 1133 7.54 32.81 -63.33
C TYR A 1133 7.16 32.31 -61.93
N ASP A 1134 6.96 31.00 -61.78
CA ASP A 1134 6.57 30.40 -60.51
C ASP A 1134 7.69 30.52 -59.46
N ILE A 1135 8.92 30.16 -59.84
CA ILE A 1135 10.10 30.32 -58.96
C ILE A 1135 10.31 31.79 -58.60
N MET A 1136 10.19 32.72 -59.57
CA MET A 1136 10.37 34.14 -59.30
C MET A 1136 9.27 34.71 -58.39
N SER A 1137 8.06 34.16 -58.40
CA SER A 1137 6.96 34.61 -57.53
C SER A 1137 7.27 34.34 -56.05
N VAL A 1138 7.83 33.16 -55.76
CA VAL A 1138 8.33 32.80 -54.42
C VAL A 1138 9.60 33.60 -54.10
N SER A 1139 10.60 33.59 -54.98
CA SER A 1139 11.90 34.22 -54.72
C SER A 1139 11.85 35.74 -54.59
N ASN A 1140 10.90 36.44 -55.24
CA ASN A 1140 10.74 37.89 -55.03
C ASN A 1140 10.09 38.24 -53.68
N SER A 1141 9.49 37.25 -53.02
CA SER A 1141 8.91 37.37 -51.67
C SER A 1141 9.92 36.99 -50.57
N TYR A 1142 11.09 36.47 -50.97
CA TYR A 1142 12.22 36.18 -50.09
C TYR A 1142 12.76 37.48 -49.48
N ASN A 1143 12.54 37.65 -48.18
CA ASN A 1143 13.24 38.66 -47.40
C ASN A 1143 14.49 38.01 -46.81
N ALA A 1144 15.62 38.16 -47.49
CA ALA A 1144 16.91 37.80 -46.90
C ALA A 1144 17.09 38.57 -45.57
N PRO A 1145 17.58 37.93 -44.50
CA PRO A 1145 17.87 38.62 -43.24
C PRO A 1145 18.87 39.78 -43.39
#